data_AF-A0A9D3T7F9-F1
#
_entry.id   AF-A0A9D3T7F9-F1
#
_cell.length_a   1.000
_cell.length_b   1.000
_cell.length_c   1.000
_cell.angle_alpha   90.00
_cell.angle_beta   90.00
_cell.angle_gamma   90.00
#
_symmetry.space_group_name_H-M   'P 1'
#
loop_
_entity.id
_entity.type
_entity.pdbx_description
1 polymer ?
#
loop_
_entity_poly.entity_id
_entity_poly.type
_entity_poly.pdbx_seq_one_letter_code
_entity_poly.pdbx_strand_id
1 'polypeptide(L)'
;MLNPAQSDTMPCEYLSLDTMEKWIVFGFVLCHAALSSDPAALSLWKLALQSSSCLCLFRDEVFHIHKAVEDLFVNIRGYNKRVNDIRECKEAALSHAGSMHRERRKFLRSALKELATVLADQPGLLGPKALFVFMALSFARDEIIWLLRHADNIQKKSTDDFIDKHIAELIFYMEELRAHVRKYGPVMQRYYVQYLSGFDAVVLNELVQNLSVCPEDESIIMSSFVNTMTSLSVKQVEDGDVFDFRGMRLDWFRLQAYTSVSKASLGIADHKELGKMMNTIIFHTKMVDSLVEMLVETSDLSIFCFYSRAFEKMFQQCLELPSQSRYSISFPLLCTHFMSCTHELCPEERHHIGDRSLSLCNMFLDEMAKQARNLITDICTEQCTLSDQLLPKHCAKTISQAVNKKSKKQTGKKGEPEREKPGVESMRKNRLLVTNLDKLHTALSELCFSINYVPNMVVWEHTFTPREYLTSHLEIRFTKSIVGMTMYNQATQEIAKPSELLTSVRAYMTVLQSIENYVQIDITRVFNNVLLQQTQHLDSHGEPTITSLYTNWYLETLLRQVSNGHIAYFPAMKAFVNLPTENELTFNAEEYSDISEMRSLSELLGPYGMKFLSESLMWHISSQVAELKKLVVENVEVLTQMRTSFDKPEQMAALFKKLTSVDSVLKRMTIIGVILSFRSLAQEALRDVLSCHIPFLVSSVEDFKDHIPRETDMKVAMNVYELSSAAGLPCEIEPALVVALSSQKSENISPEEEYKIACLLMVFVAVSLPTLASNVMSQYSPAIEGHCNNIHCLAKAINQIAAALFTIHKGSIEDRLKEFSRP
;
A
#
# COMPACT_ATOMS: atom_id res chain seq x y z
N MET A 1 -21.24 10.45 -44.53
CA MET A 1 -20.11 10.31 -43.59
C MET A 1 -19.98 11.62 -42.82
N LEU A 2 -19.59 11.58 -41.54
CA LEU A 2 -19.17 12.80 -40.82
C LEU A 2 -17.90 13.36 -41.48
N ASN A 3 -17.72 14.68 -41.45
CA ASN A 3 -16.65 15.34 -42.20
C ASN A 3 -15.25 14.98 -41.67
N PRO A 4 -14.30 14.56 -42.53
CA PRO A 4 -12.90 14.38 -42.13
C PRO A 4 -12.26 15.73 -41.79
N ALA A 5 -11.41 15.76 -40.77
CA ALA A 5 -10.50 16.88 -40.52
C ALA A 5 -9.33 16.77 -41.51
N GLN A 6 -9.26 17.68 -42.48
CA GLN A 6 -8.28 17.64 -43.55
C GLN A 6 -7.87 19.07 -43.98
N SER A 7 -6.65 19.19 -44.50
CA SER A 7 -6.14 20.36 -45.21
C SER A 7 -5.26 19.92 -46.39
N ASP A 8 -5.01 20.80 -47.35
CA ASP A 8 -4.12 20.52 -48.48
C ASP A 8 -2.65 20.35 -48.06
N THR A 9 -2.34 20.59 -46.78
CA THR A 9 -1.02 20.59 -46.18
C THR A 9 -0.97 19.73 -44.93
N MET A 10 -1.64 18.57 -44.94
CA MET A 10 -1.70 17.61 -43.81
C MET A 10 -0.39 17.48 -42.99
N PRO A 11 0.80 17.21 -43.58
CA PRO A 11 2.03 17.06 -42.81
C PRO A 11 2.50 18.35 -42.11
N CYS A 12 2.08 19.53 -42.58
CA CYS A 12 2.42 20.80 -41.96
C CYS A 12 1.60 21.09 -40.70
N GLU A 13 0.41 20.51 -40.56
CA GLU A 13 -0.50 20.79 -39.44
C GLU A 13 0.04 20.25 -38.10
N TYR A 14 0.85 19.19 -38.15
CA TYR A 14 1.48 18.57 -36.98
C TYR A 14 3.02 18.63 -37.05
N LEU A 15 3.60 19.35 -38.01
CA LEU A 15 5.04 19.58 -38.05
C LEU A 15 5.46 20.36 -36.80
N SER A 16 6.49 19.86 -36.11
CA SER A 16 6.97 20.49 -34.88
C SER A 16 7.36 21.94 -35.11
N LEU A 17 6.75 22.84 -34.32
CA LEU A 17 7.06 24.25 -34.33
C LEU A 17 8.50 24.50 -33.86
N ASP A 18 9.00 23.68 -32.93
CA ASP A 18 10.39 23.73 -32.45
C ASP A 18 11.39 23.43 -33.59
N THR A 19 11.05 22.48 -34.46
CA THR A 19 11.86 22.14 -35.64
C THR A 19 11.85 23.28 -36.66
N MET A 20 10.67 23.85 -36.95
CA MET A 20 10.56 25.00 -37.85
C MET A 20 11.32 26.22 -37.33
N GLU A 21 11.28 26.47 -36.02
CA GLU A 21 12.03 27.57 -35.39
C GLU A 21 13.54 27.42 -35.62
N LYS A 22 14.09 26.20 -35.44
CA LYS A 22 15.50 25.91 -35.76
C LYS A 22 15.83 26.13 -37.22
N TRP A 23 14.97 25.68 -38.14
CA TRP A 23 15.17 25.89 -39.58
C TRP A 23 15.21 27.37 -39.94
N ILE A 24 14.28 28.16 -39.42
CA ILE A 24 14.18 29.60 -39.69
C ILE A 24 15.40 30.33 -39.11
N VAL A 25 15.74 30.08 -37.84
CA VAL A 25 16.83 30.80 -37.17
C VAL A 25 18.18 30.49 -37.81
N PHE A 26 18.54 29.21 -37.95
CA PHE A 26 19.84 28.84 -38.52
C PHE A 26 19.89 29.02 -40.04
N GLY A 27 18.81 28.71 -40.75
CA GLY A 27 18.74 28.83 -42.20
C GLY A 27 19.01 30.26 -42.68
N PHE A 28 18.33 31.25 -42.09
CA PHE A 28 18.57 32.65 -42.47
C PHE A 28 19.90 33.22 -41.96
N VAL A 29 20.51 32.63 -40.94
CA VAL A 29 21.90 32.96 -40.57
C VAL A 29 22.87 32.45 -41.65
N LEU A 30 22.65 31.25 -42.18
CA LEU A 30 23.47 30.66 -43.26
C LEU A 30 23.32 31.43 -44.58
N CYS A 31 22.12 31.89 -44.93
CA CYS A 31 21.85 32.69 -46.11
C CYS A 31 21.58 34.18 -45.79
N HIS A 32 22.36 34.76 -44.88
CA HIS A 32 22.15 36.09 -44.30
C HIS A 32 21.93 37.26 -45.29
N ALA A 33 22.36 37.13 -46.54
CA ALA A 33 22.07 38.12 -47.59
C ALA A 33 20.56 38.33 -47.80
N ALA A 34 19.76 37.26 -47.68
CA ALA A 34 18.30 37.30 -47.81
C ALA A 34 17.64 38.23 -46.78
N LEU A 35 18.20 38.35 -45.57
CA LEU A 35 17.71 39.24 -44.52
C LEU A 35 17.82 40.73 -44.87
N SER A 36 18.62 41.07 -45.89
CA SER A 36 18.75 42.44 -46.39
C SER A 36 17.95 42.67 -47.68
N SER A 37 17.79 41.65 -48.52
CA SER A 37 17.13 41.76 -49.83
C SER A 37 15.64 41.40 -49.82
N ASP A 38 15.19 40.56 -48.89
CA ASP A 38 13.80 40.07 -48.82
C ASP A 38 13.15 40.44 -47.47
N PRO A 39 12.16 41.37 -47.48
CA PRO A 39 11.41 41.72 -46.28
C PRO A 39 10.65 40.55 -45.63
N ALA A 40 10.18 39.58 -46.43
CA ALA A 40 9.44 38.43 -45.91
C ALA A 40 10.38 37.53 -45.09
N ALA A 41 11.57 37.23 -45.61
CA ALA A 41 12.62 36.50 -44.91
C ALA A 41 12.98 37.15 -43.56
N LEU A 42 13.17 38.48 -43.55
CA LEU A 42 13.45 39.22 -42.32
C LEU A 42 12.30 39.11 -41.31
N SER A 43 11.05 39.27 -41.76
CA SER A 43 9.89 39.21 -40.87
C SER A 43 9.73 37.84 -40.21
N LEU A 44 9.93 36.77 -40.99
CA LEU A 44 9.86 35.39 -40.51
C LEU A 44 10.99 35.09 -39.52
N TRP A 45 12.20 35.58 -39.79
CA TRP A 45 13.33 35.45 -38.89
C TRP A 45 13.11 36.19 -37.57
N LYS A 46 12.64 37.46 -37.62
CA LYS A 46 12.31 38.24 -36.41
C LYS A 46 11.24 37.54 -35.57
N LEU A 47 10.21 36.97 -36.19
CA LEU A 47 9.16 36.23 -35.48
C LEU A 47 9.72 35.04 -34.69
N ALA A 48 10.61 34.25 -35.30
CA ALA A 48 11.30 33.16 -34.61
C ALA A 48 12.21 33.67 -33.48
N LEU A 49 12.96 34.76 -33.70
CA LEU A 49 13.80 35.37 -32.66
C LEU A 49 13.00 35.92 -31.46
N GLN A 50 11.72 36.26 -31.64
CA GLN A 50 10.85 36.72 -30.55
C GLN A 50 10.22 35.57 -29.76
N SER A 51 10.26 34.35 -30.29
CA SER A 51 9.54 33.18 -29.75
C SER A 51 10.38 32.40 -28.72
N SER A 52 11.70 32.36 -28.87
CA SER A 52 12.60 31.66 -27.95
C SER A 52 13.82 32.48 -27.55
N SER A 53 14.37 32.19 -26.38
CA SER A 53 15.68 32.73 -25.91
C SER A 53 16.83 31.76 -26.16
N CYS A 54 16.55 30.45 -26.18
CA CYS A 54 17.48 29.41 -26.56
C CYS A 54 16.81 28.32 -27.41
N LEU A 55 17.60 27.67 -28.27
CA LEU A 55 17.18 26.51 -29.08
C LEU A 55 17.90 25.26 -28.62
N CYS A 56 17.30 24.09 -28.82
CA CYS A 56 17.96 22.81 -28.62
C CYS A 56 18.91 22.52 -29.79
N LEU A 57 20.21 22.37 -29.52
CA LEU A 57 21.14 21.79 -30.50
C LEU A 57 20.85 20.30 -30.62
N PHE A 58 21.05 19.59 -29.51
CA PHE A 58 20.73 18.18 -29.35
C PHE A 58 20.50 17.88 -27.87
N ARG A 59 19.37 17.24 -27.53
CA ARG A 59 18.99 16.91 -26.14
C ARG A 59 18.98 18.16 -25.24
N ASP A 60 19.75 18.15 -24.16
CA ASP A 60 19.86 19.21 -23.17
C ASP A 60 20.89 20.30 -23.54
N GLU A 61 21.68 20.11 -24.60
CA GLU A 61 22.60 21.12 -25.12
C GLU A 61 21.85 22.22 -25.86
N VAL A 62 22.01 23.46 -25.40
CA VAL A 62 21.26 24.62 -25.90
C VAL A 62 22.13 25.67 -26.59
N PHE A 63 21.53 26.37 -27.54
CA PHE A 63 22.11 27.52 -28.25
C PHE A 63 21.42 28.81 -27.85
N HIS A 64 22.15 29.73 -27.22
CA HIS A 64 21.64 31.06 -26.86
C HIS A 64 21.61 31.98 -28.08
N ILE A 65 20.40 32.13 -28.63
CA ILE A 65 20.18 32.66 -29.98
C ILE A 65 20.76 34.05 -30.15
N HIS A 66 20.23 35.02 -29.40
CA HIS A 66 20.50 36.44 -29.66
C HIS A 66 21.96 36.80 -29.44
N LYS A 67 22.60 36.22 -28.42
CA LYS A 67 24.00 36.52 -28.10
C LYS A 67 24.94 36.01 -29.20
N ALA A 68 24.81 34.75 -29.59
CA ALA A 68 25.66 34.15 -30.60
C ALA A 68 25.45 34.78 -31.98
N VAL A 69 24.20 35.05 -32.34
CA VAL A 69 23.87 35.72 -33.61
C VAL A 69 24.36 37.17 -33.60
N GLU A 70 24.19 37.93 -32.52
CA GLU A 70 24.72 39.30 -32.41
C GLU A 70 26.24 39.32 -32.61
N ASP A 71 26.97 38.43 -31.93
CA ASP A 71 28.43 38.35 -32.03
C ASP A 71 28.90 38.03 -33.46
N LEU A 72 28.15 37.24 -34.21
CA LEU A 72 28.41 36.99 -35.63
C LEU A 72 28.22 38.26 -36.47
N PHE A 73 27.06 38.89 -36.38
CA PHE A 73 26.67 39.99 -37.27
C PHE A 73 27.40 41.30 -36.98
N VAL A 74 27.90 41.54 -35.76
CA VAL A 74 28.76 42.69 -35.43
C VAL A 74 30.06 42.68 -36.24
N ASN A 75 30.56 41.49 -36.60
CA ASN A 75 31.80 41.32 -37.36
C ASN A 75 31.59 41.42 -38.89
N ILE A 76 30.35 41.53 -39.37
CA ILE A 76 30.02 41.57 -40.79
C ILE A 76 29.59 42.99 -41.21
N ARG A 77 30.36 43.61 -42.11
CA ARG A 77 30.02 44.95 -42.63
C ARG A 77 28.67 44.93 -43.36
N GLY A 78 27.87 45.97 -43.12
CA GLY A 78 26.54 46.14 -43.75
C GLY A 78 25.35 45.64 -42.93
N TYR A 79 25.59 45.00 -41.77
CA TYR A 79 24.53 44.36 -40.96
C TYR A 79 24.21 45.07 -39.64
N ASN A 80 24.69 46.31 -39.43
CA ASN A 80 24.41 47.08 -38.20
C ASN A 80 22.91 47.23 -37.89
N LYS A 81 22.05 47.30 -38.92
CA LYS A 81 20.59 47.32 -38.73
C LYS A 81 20.07 46.01 -38.13
N ARG A 82 20.64 44.87 -38.53
CA ARG A 82 20.24 43.54 -38.02
C ARG A 82 20.67 43.31 -36.59
N VAL A 83 21.80 43.89 -36.17
CA VAL A 83 22.20 43.93 -34.74
C VAL A 83 21.11 44.58 -33.89
N ASN A 84 20.50 45.67 -34.35
CA ASN A 84 19.39 46.31 -33.62
C ASN A 84 18.14 45.42 -33.61
N ASP A 85 17.78 44.77 -34.72
CA ASP A 85 16.66 43.83 -34.75
C ASP A 85 16.85 42.68 -33.75
N ILE A 86 18.07 42.13 -33.64
CA ILE A 86 18.38 41.05 -32.71
C ILE A 86 18.16 41.51 -31.26
N ARG A 87 18.63 42.72 -30.90
CA ARG A 87 18.46 43.27 -29.55
C ARG A 87 17.00 43.52 -29.20
N GLU A 88 16.22 44.06 -30.14
CA GLU A 88 14.77 44.24 -29.98
C GLU A 88 14.07 42.89 -29.77
N CYS A 89 14.38 41.89 -30.62
CA CYS A 89 13.77 40.57 -30.51
C CYS A 89 14.18 39.85 -29.21
N LYS A 90 15.41 40.06 -28.73
CA LYS A 90 15.88 39.55 -27.44
C LYS A 90 15.04 40.08 -26.28
N GLU A 91 14.79 41.39 -26.26
CA GLU A 91 13.98 42.01 -25.23
C GLU A 91 12.54 41.52 -25.26
N ALA A 92 11.97 41.38 -26.47
CA ALA A 92 10.64 40.81 -26.66
C ALA A 92 10.54 39.35 -26.18
N ALA A 93 11.50 38.50 -26.55
CA ALA A 93 11.53 37.10 -26.11
C ALA A 93 11.64 36.99 -24.58
N LEU A 94 12.55 37.75 -23.96
CA LEU A 94 12.74 37.76 -22.50
C LEU A 94 11.54 38.35 -21.73
N SER A 95 10.68 39.12 -22.37
CA SER A 95 9.56 39.82 -21.71
C SER A 95 8.21 39.16 -21.97
N HIS A 96 8.00 38.56 -23.14
CA HIS A 96 6.67 38.10 -23.58
C HIS A 96 6.60 36.61 -23.92
N ALA A 97 7.70 35.95 -24.32
CA ALA A 97 7.63 34.54 -24.71
C ALA A 97 7.20 33.66 -23.53
N GLY A 98 7.76 33.88 -22.34
CA GLY A 98 7.43 33.13 -21.12
C GLY A 98 5.93 33.12 -20.78
N SER A 99 5.25 34.26 -20.89
CA SER A 99 3.81 34.35 -20.64
C SER A 99 2.99 33.77 -21.79
N MET A 100 3.41 33.98 -23.04
CA MET A 100 2.74 33.43 -24.21
C MET A 100 2.69 31.89 -24.17
N HIS A 101 3.82 31.24 -23.92
CA HIS A 101 3.90 29.78 -23.77
C HIS A 101 3.13 29.27 -22.55
N ARG A 102 3.08 30.05 -21.46
CA ARG A 102 2.25 29.72 -20.29
C ARG A 102 0.76 29.67 -20.65
N GLU A 103 0.25 30.62 -21.44
CA GLU A 103 -1.15 30.62 -21.88
C GLU A 103 -1.45 29.50 -22.88
N ARG A 104 -0.51 29.16 -23.78
CA ARG A 104 -0.64 27.99 -24.67
C ARG A 104 -0.82 26.69 -23.90
N ARG A 105 0.00 26.44 -22.86
CA ARG A 105 -0.16 25.24 -22.02
C ARG A 105 -1.52 25.20 -21.30
N LYS A 106 -2.04 26.35 -20.84
CA LYS A 106 -3.39 26.41 -20.24
C LYS A 106 -4.48 26.04 -21.25
N PHE A 107 -4.40 26.59 -22.46
CA PHE A 107 -5.32 26.25 -23.54
C PHE A 107 -5.26 24.75 -23.88
N LEU A 108 -4.04 24.23 -24.09
CA LEU A 108 -3.81 22.85 -24.48
C LEU A 108 -4.30 21.86 -23.41
N ARG A 109 -4.14 22.13 -22.12
CA ARG A 109 -4.74 21.26 -21.08
C ARG A 109 -6.24 21.08 -21.25
N SER A 110 -6.96 22.17 -21.53
CA SER A 110 -8.41 22.12 -21.72
C SER A 110 -8.76 21.41 -23.03
N ALA A 111 -8.08 21.76 -24.12
CA ALA A 111 -8.32 21.18 -25.44
C ALA A 111 -8.01 19.69 -25.50
N LEU A 112 -6.87 19.24 -24.96
CA LEU A 112 -6.50 17.82 -24.96
C LEU A 112 -7.41 17.01 -24.04
N LYS A 113 -7.81 17.55 -22.89
CA LYS A 113 -8.79 16.90 -22.00
C LYS A 113 -10.11 16.64 -22.70
N GLU A 114 -10.67 17.68 -23.33
CA GLU A 114 -11.94 17.57 -24.07
C GLU A 114 -11.82 16.59 -25.23
N LEU A 115 -10.76 16.73 -26.04
CA LEU A 115 -10.50 15.85 -27.18
C LEU A 115 -10.37 14.39 -26.75
N ALA A 116 -9.54 14.09 -25.75
CA ALA A 116 -9.34 12.73 -25.25
C ALA A 116 -10.64 12.13 -24.71
N THR A 117 -11.44 12.91 -23.98
CA THR A 117 -12.70 12.45 -23.41
C THR A 117 -13.75 12.16 -24.50
N VAL A 118 -13.87 13.02 -25.50
CA VAL A 118 -14.80 12.81 -26.64
C VAL A 118 -14.40 11.59 -27.46
N LEU A 119 -13.10 11.38 -27.69
CA LEU A 119 -12.60 10.21 -28.43
C LEU A 119 -12.74 8.92 -27.62
N ALA A 120 -12.62 8.97 -26.29
CA ALA A 120 -12.88 7.82 -25.43
C ALA A 120 -14.36 7.41 -25.47
N ASP A 121 -15.28 8.38 -25.49
CA ASP A 121 -16.73 8.15 -25.59
C ASP A 121 -17.15 7.67 -26.99
N GLN A 122 -16.55 8.24 -28.04
CA GLN A 122 -16.83 7.90 -29.45
C GLN A 122 -15.55 7.48 -30.20
N PRO A 123 -14.99 6.27 -29.96
CA PRO A 123 -13.74 5.83 -30.59
C PRO A 123 -13.76 5.83 -32.12
N GLY A 124 -14.94 5.68 -32.73
CA GLY A 124 -15.13 5.77 -34.18
C GLY A 124 -14.70 7.11 -34.79
N LEU A 125 -14.64 8.19 -34.00
CA LEU A 125 -14.16 9.50 -34.44
C LEU A 125 -12.66 9.51 -34.73
N LEU A 126 -11.88 8.54 -34.24
CA LEU A 126 -10.45 8.43 -34.53
C LEU A 126 -10.14 8.26 -36.01
N GLY A 127 -11.07 7.74 -36.81
CA GLY A 127 -10.96 7.75 -38.28
C GLY A 127 -10.98 9.18 -38.83
N PRO A 128 -12.15 9.86 -38.87
CA PRO A 128 -12.28 11.19 -39.48
C PRO A 128 -11.55 12.31 -38.71
N LYS A 129 -11.13 12.11 -37.46
CA LYS A 129 -10.44 13.12 -36.63
C LYS A 129 -9.00 12.76 -36.27
N ALA A 130 -8.39 11.79 -36.95
CA ALA A 130 -6.99 11.41 -36.72
C ALA A 130 -6.04 12.61 -36.72
N LEU A 131 -6.21 13.55 -37.65
CA LEU A 131 -5.38 14.75 -37.75
C LEU A 131 -5.34 15.56 -36.44
N PHE A 132 -6.50 15.76 -35.79
CA PHE A 132 -6.57 16.52 -34.54
C PHE A 132 -5.80 15.85 -33.40
N VAL A 133 -5.71 14.51 -33.39
CA VAL A 133 -4.91 13.77 -32.41
C VAL A 133 -3.43 14.13 -32.57
N PHE A 134 -2.90 14.03 -33.79
CA PHE A 134 -1.48 14.29 -34.06
C PHE A 134 -1.11 15.78 -33.94
N MET A 135 -2.02 16.69 -34.31
CA MET A 135 -1.87 18.13 -34.03
C MET A 135 -1.77 18.40 -32.52
N ALA A 136 -2.72 17.87 -31.74
CA ALA A 136 -2.77 18.09 -30.29
C ALA A 136 -1.52 17.54 -29.59
N LEU A 137 -1.08 16.34 -29.99
CA LEU A 137 0.15 15.72 -29.52
C LEU A 137 1.38 16.58 -29.82
N SER A 138 1.55 17.02 -31.07
CA SER A 138 2.69 17.85 -31.47
C SER A 138 2.71 19.18 -30.71
N PHE A 139 1.57 19.87 -30.61
CA PHE A 139 1.50 21.16 -29.95
C PHE A 139 1.82 21.05 -28.46
N ALA A 140 1.30 20.03 -27.77
CA ALA A 140 1.61 19.80 -26.37
C ALA A 140 3.09 19.42 -26.15
N ARG A 141 3.64 18.54 -27.01
CA ARG A 141 5.06 18.16 -26.97
C ARG A 141 5.96 19.38 -27.12
N ASP A 142 5.70 20.22 -28.12
CA ASP A 142 6.50 21.42 -28.39
C ASP A 142 6.51 22.39 -27.20
N GLU A 143 5.36 22.59 -26.55
CA GLU A 143 5.26 23.46 -25.37
C GLU A 143 5.98 22.89 -24.12
N ILE A 144 6.03 21.56 -23.98
CA ILE A 144 6.77 20.88 -22.90
C ILE A 144 8.29 21.04 -23.10
N ILE A 145 8.80 20.73 -24.30
CA ILE A 145 10.24 20.84 -24.58
C ILE A 145 10.72 22.29 -24.56
N TRP A 146 9.85 23.23 -24.95
CA TRP A 146 10.13 24.66 -24.82
C TRP A 146 10.29 25.06 -23.37
N LEU A 147 9.34 24.67 -22.52
CA LEU A 147 9.39 24.98 -21.08
C LEU A 147 10.64 24.38 -20.44
N LEU A 148 10.96 23.13 -20.75
CA LEU A 148 12.03 22.37 -20.13
C LEU A 148 13.40 23.05 -20.33
N ARG A 149 13.75 23.39 -21.57
CA ARG A 149 15.02 24.07 -21.86
C ARG A 149 15.08 25.48 -21.30
N HIS A 150 13.98 26.22 -21.30
CA HIS A 150 13.96 27.61 -20.81
C HIS A 150 14.01 27.68 -19.28
N ALA A 151 13.37 26.74 -18.59
CA ALA A 151 13.39 26.67 -17.13
C ALA A 151 14.80 26.47 -16.54
N ASP A 152 15.65 25.71 -17.25
CA ASP A 152 17.00 25.38 -16.80
C ASP A 152 18.06 26.40 -17.24
N ASN A 153 17.82 27.13 -18.34
CA ASN A 153 18.85 27.98 -18.97
C ASN A 153 18.57 29.49 -18.87
N ILE A 154 17.36 29.92 -18.50
CA ILE A 154 17.00 31.34 -18.44
C ILE A 154 16.87 31.81 -16.99
N GLN A 155 17.46 32.97 -16.71
CA GLN A 155 17.33 33.63 -15.41
C GLN A 155 15.89 34.07 -15.16
N LYS A 156 15.38 33.70 -13.98
CA LYS A 156 14.02 34.02 -13.55
C LYS A 156 13.92 35.48 -13.13
N LYS A 157 12.90 36.19 -13.61
CA LYS A 157 12.56 37.55 -13.15
C LYS A 157 11.65 37.48 -11.92
N SER A 158 10.75 36.49 -11.88
CA SER A 158 9.87 36.19 -10.75
C SER A 158 10.03 34.74 -10.29
N THR A 159 9.61 34.44 -9.05
CA THR A 159 9.70 33.09 -8.48
C THR A 159 8.87 32.05 -9.24
N ASP A 160 7.81 32.47 -9.94
CA ASP A 160 6.90 31.61 -10.71
C ASP A 160 7.28 31.49 -12.19
N ASP A 161 8.35 32.15 -12.63
CA ASP A 161 8.81 32.07 -14.01
C ASP A 161 9.29 30.66 -14.35
N PHE A 162 8.81 30.15 -15.49
CA PHE A 162 9.11 28.82 -16.01
C PHE A 162 8.75 27.68 -15.05
N ILE A 163 7.77 27.88 -14.16
CA ILE A 163 7.18 26.83 -13.34
C ILE A 163 5.74 26.61 -13.79
N ASP A 164 5.40 25.37 -14.12
CA ASP A 164 4.01 24.96 -14.38
C ASP A 164 3.62 23.80 -13.45
N LYS A 165 2.89 24.14 -12.38
CA LYS A 165 2.43 23.16 -11.39
C LYS A 165 1.40 22.18 -11.95
N HIS A 166 0.87 22.43 -13.16
CA HIS A 166 -0.15 21.62 -13.81
C HIS A 166 0.41 20.89 -15.05
N ILE A 167 1.73 20.73 -15.15
CA ILE A 167 2.36 20.06 -16.28
C ILE A 167 1.96 18.58 -16.39
N ALA A 168 1.71 17.93 -15.25
CA ALA A 168 1.29 16.54 -15.17
C ALA A 168 -0.05 16.32 -15.91
N GLU A 169 -1.02 17.21 -15.74
CA GLU A 169 -2.29 17.16 -16.45
C GLU A 169 -2.12 17.19 -17.98
N LEU A 170 -1.20 18.03 -18.49
CA LEU A 170 -0.93 18.12 -19.93
C LEU A 170 -0.33 16.80 -20.45
N ILE A 171 0.67 16.27 -19.76
CA ILE A 171 1.34 15.01 -20.12
C ILE A 171 0.35 13.84 -20.06
N PHE A 172 -0.48 13.78 -19.02
CA PHE A 172 -1.48 12.72 -18.86
C PHE A 172 -2.44 12.65 -20.04
N TYR A 173 -2.99 13.78 -20.50
CA TYR A 173 -3.89 13.75 -21.66
C TYR A 173 -3.17 13.49 -22.98
N MET A 174 -1.86 13.73 -23.08
CA MET A 174 -1.07 13.20 -24.19
C MET A 174 -1.01 11.66 -24.15
N GLU A 175 -0.78 11.07 -22.97
CA GLU A 175 -0.77 9.61 -22.82
C GLU A 175 -2.14 8.98 -23.05
N GLU A 176 -3.24 9.63 -22.68
CA GLU A 176 -4.60 9.21 -23.04
C GLU A 176 -4.78 9.12 -24.56
N LEU A 177 -4.40 10.17 -25.31
CA LEU A 177 -4.49 10.16 -26.77
C LEU A 177 -3.60 9.08 -27.39
N ARG A 178 -2.39 8.88 -26.86
CA ARG A 178 -1.50 7.78 -27.28
C ARG A 178 -2.13 6.41 -27.01
N ALA A 179 -2.78 6.23 -25.85
CA ALA A 179 -3.48 5.01 -25.50
C ALA A 179 -4.67 4.74 -26.43
N HIS A 180 -5.44 5.76 -26.79
CA HIS A 180 -6.55 5.63 -27.76
C HIS A 180 -6.07 5.18 -29.12
N VAL A 181 -4.97 5.75 -29.64
CA VAL A 181 -4.39 5.32 -30.93
C VAL A 181 -3.90 3.87 -30.87
N ARG A 182 -3.24 3.46 -29.78
CA ARG A 182 -2.80 2.06 -29.62
C ARG A 182 -3.97 1.08 -29.51
N LYS A 183 -4.99 1.42 -28.73
CA LYS A 183 -6.15 0.55 -28.46
C LYS A 183 -7.09 0.45 -29.66
N TYR A 184 -7.30 1.55 -30.36
CA TYR A 184 -8.26 1.64 -31.46
C TYR A 184 -7.58 1.79 -32.83
N GLY A 185 -6.30 1.41 -32.95
CA GLY A 185 -5.56 1.38 -34.22
C GLY A 185 -6.34 0.72 -35.37
N PRO A 186 -6.99 -0.43 -35.18
CA PRO A 186 -7.82 -1.06 -36.22
C PRO A 186 -8.97 -0.18 -36.73
N VAL A 187 -9.53 0.71 -35.90
CA VAL A 187 -10.58 1.65 -36.32
C VAL A 187 -10.02 2.68 -37.30
N MET A 188 -8.83 3.20 -37.01
CA MET A 188 -8.12 4.14 -37.88
C MET A 188 -7.72 3.46 -39.19
N GLN A 189 -7.10 2.27 -39.10
CA GLN A 189 -6.69 1.47 -40.26
C GLN A 189 -7.87 1.21 -41.20
N ARG A 190 -8.99 0.71 -40.67
CA ARG A 190 -10.20 0.44 -41.46
C ARG A 190 -10.67 1.68 -42.20
N TYR A 191 -10.75 2.82 -41.52
CA TYR A 191 -11.20 4.08 -42.11
C TYR A 191 -10.30 4.54 -43.26
N TYR A 192 -8.97 4.56 -43.06
CA TYR A 192 -8.03 5.05 -44.06
C TYR A 192 -7.79 4.06 -45.20
N VAL A 193 -7.92 2.75 -44.98
CA VAL A 193 -7.95 1.75 -46.07
C VAL A 193 -9.12 2.00 -47.01
N GLN A 194 -10.31 2.33 -46.49
CA GLN A 194 -11.47 2.70 -47.31
C GLN A 194 -11.25 4.03 -48.03
N TYR A 195 -10.61 4.99 -47.36
CA TYR A 195 -10.30 6.30 -47.95
C TYR A 195 -9.33 6.17 -49.14
N LEU A 196 -8.25 5.41 -48.94
CA LEU A 196 -7.22 5.15 -49.95
C LEU A 196 -7.80 4.42 -51.17
N SER A 197 -8.46 3.28 -50.94
CA SER A 197 -9.00 2.43 -52.02
C SER A 197 -10.19 3.05 -52.76
N GLY A 198 -11.00 3.86 -52.05
CA GLY A 198 -12.23 4.43 -52.58
C GLY A 198 -12.07 5.84 -53.17
N PHE A 199 -11.61 6.80 -52.36
CA PHE A 199 -11.58 8.20 -52.75
C PHE A 199 -10.23 8.58 -53.37
N ASP A 200 -9.13 8.35 -52.66
CA ASP A 200 -7.79 8.81 -53.06
C ASP A 200 -7.35 8.20 -54.38
N ALA A 201 -7.59 6.89 -54.56
CA ALA A 201 -7.29 6.19 -55.80
C ALA A 201 -8.01 6.79 -57.02
N VAL A 202 -9.26 7.21 -56.85
CA VAL A 202 -10.07 7.78 -57.94
C VAL A 202 -9.55 9.17 -58.32
N VAL A 203 -9.36 10.06 -57.34
CA VAL A 203 -8.90 11.43 -57.60
C VAL A 203 -7.46 11.48 -58.10
N LEU A 204 -6.58 10.60 -57.58
CA LEU A 204 -5.20 10.52 -58.08
C LEU A 204 -5.18 10.00 -59.52
N ASN A 205 -5.94 8.95 -59.83
CA ASN A 205 -5.99 8.42 -61.19
C ASN A 205 -6.52 9.47 -62.17
N GLU A 206 -7.58 10.20 -61.82
CA GLU A 206 -8.10 11.29 -62.65
C GLU A 206 -7.04 12.37 -62.92
N LEU A 207 -6.29 12.79 -61.89
CA LEU A 207 -5.23 13.77 -62.06
C LEU A 207 -4.10 13.25 -62.96
N VAL A 208 -3.65 12.01 -62.74
CA VAL A 208 -2.57 11.39 -63.52
C VAL A 208 -2.93 11.26 -65.00
N GLN A 209 -4.18 10.87 -65.33
CA GLN A 209 -4.64 10.76 -66.73
C GLN A 209 -4.72 12.12 -67.45
N ASN A 210 -4.84 13.22 -66.70
CA ASN A 210 -4.90 14.57 -67.25
C ASN A 210 -3.51 15.20 -67.48
N LEU A 211 -2.42 14.51 -67.16
CA LEU A 211 -1.06 14.99 -67.42
C LEU A 211 -0.71 14.82 -68.91
N SER A 212 -0.43 15.93 -69.60
CA SER A 212 -0.15 15.93 -71.04
C SER A 212 1.22 15.35 -71.41
N VAL A 213 2.21 15.45 -70.50
CA VAL A 213 3.58 14.96 -70.69
C VAL A 213 4.08 14.40 -69.36
N CYS A 214 4.44 13.11 -69.35
CA CYS A 214 5.04 12.44 -68.20
C CYS A 214 6.06 11.41 -68.73
N PRO A 215 7.33 11.46 -68.30
CA PRO A 215 8.29 10.42 -68.66
C PRO A 215 7.95 9.07 -68.01
N GLU A 216 8.61 8.02 -68.49
CA GLU A 216 8.31 6.63 -68.14
C GLU A 216 8.47 6.36 -66.64
N ASP A 217 9.58 6.81 -66.04
CA ASP A 217 9.89 6.58 -64.62
C ASP A 217 8.82 7.20 -63.69
N GLU A 218 8.42 8.45 -63.93
CA GLU A 218 7.36 9.12 -63.17
C GLU A 218 5.99 8.44 -63.38
N SER A 219 5.71 7.98 -64.59
CA SER A 219 4.46 7.28 -64.93
C SER A 219 4.36 5.92 -64.24
N ILE A 220 5.47 5.17 -64.17
CA ILE A 220 5.56 3.90 -63.44
C ILE A 220 5.27 4.13 -61.95
N ILE A 221 5.85 5.15 -61.34
CA ILE A 221 5.63 5.47 -59.93
C ILE A 221 4.16 5.85 -59.67
N MET A 222 3.60 6.76 -60.47
CA MET A 222 2.23 7.23 -60.27
C MET A 222 1.18 6.13 -60.50
N SER A 223 1.39 5.25 -61.49
CA SER A 223 0.52 4.08 -61.70
C SER A 223 0.64 3.05 -60.57
N SER A 224 1.85 2.85 -60.03
CA SER A 224 2.08 2.01 -58.84
C SER A 224 1.29 2.50 -57.62
N PHE A 225 1.19 3.82 -57.41
CA PHE A 225 0.36 4.38 -56.34
C PHE A 225 -1.11 3.98 -56.46
N VAL A 226 -1.71 4.17 -57.64
CA VAL A 226 -3.12 3.83 -57.90
C VAL A 226 -3.36 2.33 -57.72
N ASN A 227 -2.47 1.49 -58.27
CA ASN A 227 -2.57 0.03 -58.14
C ASN A 227 -2.48 -0.43 -56.68
N THR A 228 -1.55 0.17 -55.92
CA THR A 228 -1.39 -0.14 -54.50
C THR A 228 -2.65 0.22 -53.72
N MET A 229 -3.18 1.45 -53.89
CA MET A 229 -4.37 1.91 -53.18
C MET A 229 -5.62 1.09 -53.51
N THR A 230 -5.87 0.79 -54.79
CA THR A 230 -7.04 0.01 -55.24
C THR A 230 -7.01 -1.45 -54.79
N SER A 231 -5.83 -2.00 -54.51
CA SER A 231 -5.68 -3.36 -53.99
C SER A 231 -6.07 -3.52 -52.52
N LEU A 232 -6.27 -2.40 -51.80
CA LEU A 232 -6.58 -2.42 -50.38
C LEU A 232 -8.07 -2.73 -50.13
N SER A 233 -8.34 -3.47 -49.05
CA SER A 233 -9.72 -3.74 -48.62
C SER A 233 -9.83 -3.85 -47.10
N VAL A 234 -11.03 -3.58 -46.58
CA VAL A 234 -11.33 -3.71 -45.14
C VAL A 234 -11.07 -5.12 -44.60
N LYS A 235 -11.12 -6.14 -45.47
CA LYS A 235 -10.89 -7.53 -45.11
C LYS A 235 -9.48 -7.75 -44.56
N GLN A 236 -8.48 -7.08 -45.14
CA GLN A 236 -7.09 -7.17 -44.68
C GLN A 236 -6.93 -6.63 -43.25
N VAL A 237 -7.71 -5.60 -42.88
CA VAL A 237 -7.72 -5.07 -41.51
C VAL A 237 -8.42 -6.03 -40.55
N GLU A 238 -9.52 -6.66 -40.97
CA GLU A 238 -10.25 -7.67 -40.18
C GLU A 238 -9.41 -8.93 -39.95
N ASP A 239 -8.61 -9.32 -40.96
CA ASP A 239 -7.67 -10.45 -40.90
C ASP A 239 -6.39 -10.11 -40.10
N GLY A 240 -6.15 -8.83 -39.79
CA GLY A 240 -5.00 -8.37 -39.01
C GLY A 240 -3.69 -8.33 -39.79
N ASP A 241 -3.76 -8.10 -41.11
CA ASP A 241 -2.58 -8.03 -41.97
C ASP A 241 -1.64 -6.90 -41.56
N VAL A 242 -0.33 -7.16 -41.69
CA VAL A 242 0.71 -6.15 -41.50
C VAL A 242 0.92 -5.42 -42.83
N PHE A 243 0.47 -4.17 -42.89
CA PHE A 243 0.66 -3.30 -44.05
C PHE A 243 2.09 -2.72 -44.09
N ASP A 244 2.60 -2.45 -45.29
CA ASP A 244 3.89 -1.78 -45.49
C ASP A 244 3.82 -0.82 -46.68
N PHE A 245 3.81 0.49 -46.39
CA PHE A 245 3.80 1.55 -47.40
C PHE A 245 5.12 2.32 -47.45
N ARG A 246 6.21 1.78 -46.88
CA ARG A 246 7.53 2.45 -46.92
C ARG A 246 8.00 2.67 -48.35
N GLY A 247 7.78 1.69 -49.24
CA GLY A 247 8.07 1.80 -50.67
C GLY A 247 7.32 2.96 -51.31
N MET A 248 5.99 3.02 -51.14
CA MET A 248 5.13 4.08 -51.67
C MET A 248 5.54 5.47 -51.17
N ARG A 249 5.83 5.62 -49.87
CA ARG A 249 6.29 6.89 -49.29
C ARG A 249 7.63 7.34 -49.85
N LEU A 250 8.57 6.40 -50.03
CA LEU A 250 9.89 6.70 -50.59
C LEU A 250 9.80 7.03 -52.08
N ASP A 251 8.93 6.37 -52.82
CA ASP A 251 8.69 6.67 -54.24
C ASP A 251 8.05 8.03 -54.44
N TRP A 252 7.16 8.47 -53.53
CA TRP A 252 6.68 9.85 -53.54
C TRP A 252 7.84 10.84 -53.32
N PHE A 253 8.76 10.51 -52.42
CA PHE A 253 9.94 11.34 -52.21
C PHE A 253 10.88 11.36 -53.44
N ARG A 254 11.08 10.21 -54.11
CA ARG A 254 11.81 10.15 -55.39
C ARG A 254 11.15 10.99 -56.46
N LEU A 255 9.82 10.89 -56.60
CA LEU A 255 9.06 11.66 -57.57
C LEU A 255 9.16 13.17 -57.32
N GLN A 256 9.15 13.60 -56.05
CA GLN A 256 9.44 15.00 -55.72
C GLN A 256 10.82 15.42 -56.21
N ALA A 257 11.86 14.59 -56.04
CA ALA A 257 13.20 14.90 -56.52
C ALA A 257 13.25 15.00 -58.06
N TYR A 258 12.61 14.07 -58.78
CA TYR A 258 12.57 14.07 -60.25
C TYR A 258 11.86 15.30 -60.82
N THR A 259 10.79 15.74 -60.15
CA THR A 259 9.91 16.81 -60.63
C THR A 259 10.24 18.21 -60.10
N SER A 260 11.17 18.32 -59.14
CA SER A 260 11.56 19.62 -58.53
C SER A 260 12.85 20.21 -59.10
N VAL A 261 13.63 19.46 -59.87
CA VAL A 261 14.86 19.98 -60.49
C VAL A 261 14.54 20.92 -61.65
N SER A 262 15.45 21.86 -61.91
CA SER A 262 15.28 22.79 -63.04
C SER A 262 15.20 22.02 -64.36
N LYS A 263 14.23 22.37 -65.22
CA LYS A 263 13.98 21.75 -66.53
C LYS A 263 13.51 20.29 -66.47
N ALA A 264 12.92 19.86 -65.36
CA ALA A 264 12.19 18.59 -65.31
C ALA A 264 11.08 18.58 -66.38
N SER A 265 10.87 17.43 -67.03
CA SER A 265 9.82 17.26 -68.05
C SER A 265 8.42 17.40 -67.45
N LEU A 266 8.24 16.87 -66.24
CA LEU A 266 7.08 17.11 -65.38
C LEU A 266 7.52 18.02 -64.22
N GLY A 267 7.15 19.29 -64.25
CA GLY A 267 7.52 20.26 -63.22
C GLY A 267 6.49 20.33 -62.09
N ILE A 268 6.86 19.98 -60.85
CA ILE A 268 5.93 20.04 -59.70
C ILE A 268 5.44 21.46 -59.38
N ALA A 269 6.24 22.47 -59.74
CA ALA A 269 5.91 23.88 -59.57
C ALA A 269 4.68 24.30 -60.39
N ASP A 270 4.47 23.67 -61.55
CA ASP A 270 3.32 23.88 -62.43
C ASP A 270 2.14 22.96 -62.04
N HIS A 271 2.40 21.91 -61.25
CA HIS A 271 1.43 20.91 -60.80
C HIS A 271 1.31 20.85 -59.26
N LYS A 272 1.12 21.99 -58.60
CA LYS A 272 1.08 22.08 -57.11
C LYS A 272 0.01 21.22 -56.47
N GLU A 273 -1.14 21.07 -57.13
CA GLU A 273 -2.26 20.25 -56.64
C GLU A 273 -1.91 18.76 -56.56
N LEU A 274 -1.03 18.26 -57.44
CA LEU A 274 -0.49 16.90 -57.34
C LEU A 274 0.29 16.72 -56.03
N GLY A 275 1.17 17.68 -55.71
CA GLY A 275 1.97 17.63 -54.49
C GLY A 275 1.12 17.67 -53.22
N LYS A 276 0.13 18.56 -53.16
CA LYS A 276 -0.82 18.67 -52.04
C LYS A 276 -1.64 17.39 -51.85
N MET A 277 -2.18 16.86 -52.94
CA MET A 277 -2.95 15.61 -52.92
C MET A 277 -2.09 14.44 -52.46
N MET A 278 -0.89 14.27 -53.03
CA MET A 278 0.01 13.19 -52.63
C MET A 278 0.42 13.30 -51.16
N ASN A 279 0.64 14.51 -50.62
CA ASN A 279 0.92 14.69 -49.20
C ASN A 279 -0.24 14.24 -48.30
N THR A 280 -1.48 14.46 -48.74
CA THR A 280 -2.69 13.97 -48.05
C THR A 280 -2.76 12.44 -48.11
N ILE A 281 -2.52 11.85 -49.28
CA ILE A 281 -2.48 10.39 -49.48
C ILE A 281 -1.39 9.76 -48.61
N ILE A 282 -0.19 10.34 -48.55
CA ILE A 282 0.90 9.84 -47.70
C ILE A 282 0.50 9.87 -46.22
N PHE A 283 -0.17 10.92 -45.75
CA PHE A 283 -0.72 10.93 -44.40
C PHE A 283 -1.71 9.77 -44.19
N HIS A 284 -2.63 9.53 -45.14
CA HIS A 284 -3.55 8.40 -45.07
C HIS A 284 -2.83 7.04 -45.00
N THR A 285 -1.74 6.84 -45.76
CA THR A 285 -0.94 5.60 -45.63
C THR A 285 -0.38 5.43 -44.21
N LYS A 286 0.14 6.51 -43.61
CA LYS A 286 0.68 6.48 -42.24
C LYS A 286 -0.38 6.14 -41.19
N MET A 287 -1.65 6.46 -41.43
CA MET A 287 -2.75 6.07 -40.56
C MET A 287 -3.09 4.58 -40.62
N VAL A 288 -2.47 3.84 -41.55
CA VAL A 288 -2.63 2.40 -41.70
C VAL A 288 -1.43 1.65 -41.11
N ASP A 289 -0.20 1.96 -41.53
CA ASP A 289 1.00 1.18 -41.16
C ASP A 289 1.96 1.86 -40.17
N SER A 290 1.87 3.20 -39.99
CA SER A 290 2.84 3.99 -39.21
C SER A 290 2.24 4.66 -37.97
N LEU A 291 1.15 4.15 -37.41
CA LEU A 291 0.54 4.75 -36.21
C LEU A 291 1.53 4.84 -35.03
N VAL A 292 2.32 3.79 -34.80
CA VAL A 292 3.34 3.77 -33.73
C VAL A 292 4.44 4.79 -33.98
N GLU A 293 4.95 4.87 -35.21
CA GLU A 293 5.98 5.85 -35.61
C GLU A 293 5.45 7.29 -35.49
N MET A 294 4.20 7.53 -35.89
CA MET A 294 3.54 8.84 -35.76
C MET A 294 3.39 9.28 -34.31
N LEU A 295 3.13 8.35 -33.38
CA LEU A 295 3.12 8.66 -31.95
C LEU A 295 4.50 9.08 -31.46
N VAL A 296 5.59 8.47 -31.94
CA VAL A 296 6.96 8.89 -31.61
C VAL A 296 7.24 10.27 -32.21
N GLU A 297 6.98 10.48 -33.50
CA GLU A 297 7.20 11.73 -34.22
C GLU A 297 6.55 12.94 -33.51
N THR A 298 5.29 12.78 -33.10
CA THR A 298 4.46 13.88 -32.59
C THR A 298 4.43 14.00 -31.07
N SER A 299 4.80 12.99 -30.30
CA SER A 299 4.67 13.03 -28.83
C SER A 299 5.78 12.36 -28.03
N ASP A 300 6.90 12.02 -28.67
CA ASP A 300 8.05 11.57 -27.91
C ASP A 300 8.53 12.65 -26.91
N LEU A 301 8.81 12.20 -25.70
CA LEU A 301 9.26 12.99 -24.56
C LEU A 301 10.43 12.30 -23.84
N SER A 302 11.17 11.45 -24.56
CA SER A 302 12.44 10.86 -24.15
C SER A 302 13.48 11.91 -23.67
N ILE A 303 13.29 13.17 -24.04
CA ILE A 303 14.05 14.33 -23.57
C ILE A 303 14.13 14.42 -22.03
N PHE A 304 13.12 13.93 -21.30
CA PHE A 304 13.16 13.89 -19.84
C PHE A 304 14.27 12.99 -19.27
N CYS A 305 14.82 12.06 -20.07
CA CYS A 305 16.01 11.29 -19.70
C CYS A 305 17.21 12.21 -19.43
N PHE A 306 17.35 13.30 -20.17
CA PHE A 306 18.45 14.26 -20.07
C PHE A 306 18.14 15.41 -19.11
N TYR A 307 16.86 15.63 -18.81
CA TYR A 307 16.38 16.59 -17.80
C TYR A 307 15.87 15.89 -16.53
N SER A 308 16.57 14.87 -16.04
CA SER A 308 16.04 14.02 -14.96
C SER A 308 15.76 14.80 -13.67
N ARG A 309 16.57 15.83 -13.38
CA ARG A 309 16.35 16.69 -12.20
C ARG A 309 15.02 17.46 -12.29
N ALA A 310 14.70 18.01 -13.46
CA ALA A 310 13.42 18.68 -13.68
C ALA A 310 12.28 17.66 -13.66
N PHE A 311 12.50 16.48 -14.22
CA PHE A 311 11.52 15.39 -14.26
C PHE A 311 11.09 14.95 -12.85
N GLU A 312 12.04 14.64 -11.98
CA GLU A 312 11.79 14.24 -10.59
C GLU A 312 11.14 15.38 -9.79
N LYS A 313 11.55 16.63 -10.01
CA LYS A 313 10.95 17.81 -9.35
C LYS A 313 9.50 18.05 -9.76
N MET A 314 9.18 17.88 -11.05
CA MET A 314 7.81 17.99 -11.56
C MET A 314 6.92 16.89 -10.97
N PHE A 315 7.46 15.68 -10.79
CA PHE A 315 6.77 14.59 -10.11
C PHE A 315 6.47 14.90 -8.64
N GLN A 316 7.46 15.39 -7.88
CA GLN A 316 7.25 15.77 -6.47
C GLN A 316 6.16 16.85 -6.34
N GLN A 317 6.21 17.89 -7.17
CA GLN A 317 5.19 18.94 -7.19
C GLN A 317 3.79 18.41 -7.55
N CYS A 318 3.72 17.39 -8.42
CA CYS A 318 2.47 16.71 -8.77
C CYS A 318 1.89 15.96 -7.56
N LEU A 319 2.70 15.20 -6.82
CA LEU A 319 2.25 14.46 -5.64
C LEU A 319 1.81 15.36 -4.48
N GLU A 320 2.48 16.50 -4.28
CA GLU A 320 2.16 17.45 -3.21
C GLU A 320 0.83 18.18 -3.43
N LEU A 321 0.34 18.27 -4.66
CA LEU A 321 -0.90 18.97 -5.01
C LEU A 321 -2.03 17.96 -5.31
N PRO A 322 -3.04 17.81 -4.43
CA PRO A 322 -4.07 16.77 -4.58
C PRO A 322 -4.82 16.78 -5.93
N SER A 323 -5.09 17.95 -6.50
CA SER A 323 -5.76 18.05 -7.80
C SER A 323 -4.89 17.63 -8.99
N GLN A 324 -3.57 17.54 -8.79
CA GLN A 324 -2.62 17.11 -9.82
C GLN A 324 -2.09 15.69 -9.58
N SER A 325 -2.08 15.22 -8.33
CA SER A 325 -1.69 13.84 -8.00
C SER A 325 -2.53 12.79 -8.74
N ARG A 326 -3.75 13.16 -9.16
CA ARG A 326 -4.59 12.44 -10.13
C ARG A 326 -3.85 11.99 -11.40
N TYR A 327 -2.92 12.80 -11.86
CA TYR A 327 -2.21 12.63 -13.12
C TYR A 327 -0.79 12.08 -12.92
N SER A 328 -0.40 11.71 -11.70
CA SER A 328 0.97 11.27 -11.36
C SER A 328 1.45 10.03 -12.14
N ILE A 329 0.56 9.19 -12.65
CA ILE A 329 0.87 8.01 -13.47
C ILE A 329 1.53 8.39 -14.80
N SER A 330 1.38 9.65 -15.25
CA SER A 330 2.02 10.14 -16.46
C SER A 330 3.55 10.05 -16.38
N PHE A 331 4.15 10.19 -15.20
CA PHE A 331 5.61 10.15 -15.03
C PHE A 331 6.19 8.75 -15.24
N PRO A 332 5.70 7.68 -14.58
CA PRO A 332 6.03 6.31 -14.96
C PRO A 332 5.79 5.98 -16.44
N LEU A 333 4.67 6.44 -17.02
CA LEU A 333 4.35 6.18 -18.43
C LEU A 333 5.38 6.81 -19.37
N LEU A 334 5.88 8.00 -19.06
CA LEU A 334 6.94 8.64 -19.84
C LEU A 334 8.27 7.86 -19.83
N CYS A 335 8.54 7.02 -18.82
CA CYS A 335 9.72 6.16 -18.85
C CYS A 335 9.70 5.20 -20.05
N THR A 336 8.53 4.85 -20.60
CA THR A 336 8.40 4.03 -21.82
C THR A 336 8.97 4.73 -23.06
N HIS A 337 9.15 6.05 -23.02
CA HIS A 337 9.62 6.84 -24.17
C HIS A 337 11.13 6.77 -24.35
N PHE A 338 11.87 6.44 -23.28
CA PHE A 338 13.31 6.67 -23.20
C PHE A 338 14.11 5.91 -24.28
N MET A 339 13.62 4.77 -24.74
CA MET A 339 14.30 4.02 -25.81
C MET A 339 14.26 4.71 -27.17
N SER A 340 13.34 5.66 -27.37
CA SER A 340 13.17 6.39 -28.63
C SER A 340 14.29 7.40 -28.90
N CYS A 341 15.08 7.82 -27.88
CA CYS A 341 16.20 8.75 -28.08
C CYS A 341 17.51 8.07 -28.48
N THR A 342 17.52 6.74 -28.59
CA THR A 342 18.70 5.96 -28.94
C THR A 342 18.86 5.86 -30.45
N HIS A 343 20.10 5.79 -30.93
CA HIS A 343 20.42 5.62 -32.34
C HIS A 343 21.28 4.38 -32.54
N GLU A 344 21.10 3.67 -33.65
CA GLU A 344 21.86 2.44 -33.97
C GLU A 344 23.38 2.68 -34.07
N LEU A 345 23.79 3.91 -34.35
CA LEU A 345 25.19 4.34 -34.42
C LEU A 345 25.82 4.67 -33.05
N CYS A 346 25.04 4.68 -31.97
CA CYS A 346 25.56 4.85 -30.61
C CYS A 346 24.91 3.83 -29.66
N PRO A 347 25.21 2.53 -29.83
CA PRO A 347 24.67 1.49 -28.95
C PRO A 347 25.21 1.57 -27.51
N GLU A 348 26.33 2.26 -27.30
CA GLU A 348 27.03 2.36 -26.01
C GLU A 348 26.17 3.03 -24.93
N GLU A 349 25.33 4.00 -25.29
CA GLU A 349 24.45 4.71 -24.35
C GLU A 349 23.11 3.99 -24.11
N ARG A 350 22.71 3.06 -24.99
CA ARG A 350 21.37 2.46 -24.97
C ARG A 350 21.05 1.75 -23.65
N HIS A 351 21.98 0.95 -23.13
CA HIS A 351 21.79 0.23 -21.87
C HIS A 351 21.71 1.20 -20.68
N HIS A 352 22.54 2.25 -20.67
CA HIS A 352 22.51 3.26 -19.62
C HIS A 352 21.15 3.98 -19.56
N ILE A 353 20.61 4.36 -20.73
CA ILE A 353 19.28 4.95 -20.85
C ILE A 353 18.20 3.95 -20.43
N GLY A 354 18.39 2.66 -20.77
CA GLY A 354 17.52 1.55 -20.38
C GLY A 354 17.40 1.45 -18.86
N ASP A 355 18.52 1.26 -18.17
CA ASP A 355 18.59 1.16 -16.72
C ASP A 355 18.01 2.41 -16.03
N ARG A 356 18.26 3.60 -16.60
CA ARG A 356 17.71 4.86 -16.07
C ARG A 356 16.19 4.89 -16.16
N SER A 357 15.60 4.41 -17.25
CA SER A 357 14.16 4.33 -17.43
C SER A 357 13.50 3.37 -16.42
N LEU A 358 14.12 2.22 -16.16
CA LEU A 358 13.66 1.24 -15.17
C LEU A 358 13.74 1.80 -13.75
N SER A 359 14.86 2.43 -13.41
CA SER A 359 15.11 3.03 -12.09
C SER A 359 14.07 4.12 -11.77
N LEU A 360 13.82 5.03 -12.72
CA LEU A 360 12.84 6.10 -12.54
C LEU A 360 11.41 5.58 -12.46
N CYS A 361 11.03 4.63 -13.33
CA CYS A 361 9.71 4.01 -13.30
C CYS A 361 9.43 3.38 -11.92
N ASN A 362 10.37 2.58 -11.41
CA ASN A 362 10.28 1.97 -10.09
C ASN A 362 10.14 3.02 -8.98
N MET A 363 10.98 4.07 -9.01
CA MET A 363 10.96 5.12 -8.00
C MET A 363 9.62 5.88 -7.97
N PHE A 364 9.07 6.23 -9.13
CA PHE A 364 7.79 6.94 -9.19
C PHE A 364 6.63 6.09 -8.65
N LEU A 365 6.55 4.82 -9.03
CA LEU A 365 5.50 3.90 -8.55
C LEU A 365 5.61 3.66 -7.03
N ASP A 366 6.83 3.53 -6.53
CA ASP A 366 7.11 3.37 -5.10
C ASP A 366 6.70 4.62 -4.29
N GLU A 367 7.03 5.82 -4.76
CA GLU A 367 6.64 7.07 -4.10
C GLU A 367 5.13 7.34 -4.16
N MET A 368 4.47 7.02 -5.28
CA MET A 368 3.00 7.06 -5.37
C MET A 368 2.36 6.14 -4.32
N ALA A 369 2.83 4.89 -4.20
CA ALA A 369 2.33 3.94 -3.22
C ALA A 369 2.59 4.38 -1.77
N LYS A 370 3.78 4.92 -1.48
CA LYS A 370 4.12 5.47 -0.15
C LYS A 370 3.24 6.64 0.24
N GLN A 371 2.92 7.53 -0.70
CA GLN A 371 2.06 8.67 -0.43
C GLN A 371 0.61 8.23 -0.18
N ALA A 372 0.08 7.29 -0.96
CA ALA A 372 -1.23 6.69 -0.68
C ALA A 372 -1.27 6.00 0.69
N ARG A 373 -0.24 5.21 1.01
CA ARG A 373 -0.06 4.60 2.35
C ARG A 373 -0.05 5.63 3.48
N ASN A 374 0.63 6.77 3.30
CA ASN A 374 0.65 7.84 4.30
C ASN A 374 -0.74 8.43 4.53
N LEU A 375 -1.45 8.79 3.45
CA LEU A 375 -2.83 9.29 3.52
C LEU A 375 -3.76 8.29 4.22
N ILE A 376 -3.63 7.01 3.91
CA ILE A 376 -4.40 5.94 4.57
C ILE A 376 -4.07 5.87 6.06
N THR A 377 -2.79 5.99 6.44
CA THR A 377 -2.36 5.97 7.84
C THR A 377 -2.97 7.13 8.63
N ASP A 378 -3.00 8.32 8.03
CA ASP A 378 -3.58 9.51 8.65
C ASP A 378 -5.11 9.35 8.80
N ILE A 379 -5.78 8.80 7.78
CA ILE A 379 -7.22 8.48 7.86
C ILE A 379 -7.49 7.44 8.94
N CYS A 380 -6.68 6.38 9.04
CA CYS A 380 -6.81 5.40 10.11
C CYS A 380 -6.64 6.04 11.49
N THR A 381 -5.70 6.98 11.64
CA THR A 381 -5.48 7.70 12.91
C THR A 381 -6.69 8.55 13.30
N GLU A 382 -7.29 9.27 12.34
CA GLU A 382 -8.54 10.00 12.55
C GLU A 382 -9.69 9.06 12.94
N GLN A 383 -9.84 7.92 12.25
CA GLN A 383 -10.89 6.94 12.55
C GLN A 383 -10.69 6.21 13.89
N CYS A 384 -9.45 5.95 14.30
CA CYS A 384 -9.14 5.45 15.64
C CYS A 384 -9.55 6.47 16.70
N THR A 385 -9.31 7.77 16.47
CA THR A 385 -9.74 8.83 17.38
C THR A 385 -11.26 8.90 17.51
N LEU A 386 -11.99 8.74 16.40
CA LEU A 386 -13.46 8.68 16.42
C LEU A 386 -13.96 7.41 17.15
N SER A 387 -13.28 6.28 16.99
CA SER A 387 -13.64 5.03 17.66
C SER A 387 -13.36 5.08 19.16
N ASP A 388 -12.25 5.70 19.59
CA ASP A 388 -11.92 5.92 21.01
C ASP A 388 -13.02 6.73 21.73
N GLN A 389 -13.57 7.76 21.08
CA GLN A 389 -14.67 8.57 21.64
C GLN A 389 -15.93 7.76 21.96
N LEU A 390 -16.10 6.58 21.35
CA LEU A 390 -17.23 5.68 21.59
C LEU A 390 -17.00 4.74 22.80
N LEU A 391 -15.79 4.72 23.37
CA LEU A 391 -15.49 3.83 24.49
C LEU A 391 -16.26 4.23 25.77
N PRO A 392 -16.65 3.26 26.61
CA PRO A 392 -17.44 3.51 27.82
C PRO A 392 -16.82 4.53 28.78
N LYS A 393 -15.47 4.65 28.81
CA LYS A 393 -14.73 5.60 29.64
C LYS A 393 -15.18 7.06 29.45
N HIS A 394 -15.68 7.43 28.27
CA HIS A 394 -16.16 8.78 28.00
C HIS A 394 -17.55 9.09 28.59
N CYS A 395 -18.30 8.07 29.07
CA CYS A 395 -19.64 8.23 29.64
C CYS A 395 -19.63 8.58 31.14
N ALA A 396 -18.49 8.49 31.85
CA ALA A 396 -18.40 8.65 33.30
C ALA A 396 -18.96 10.00 33.81
N LYS A 397 -18.73 11.09 33.06
CA LYS A 397 -19.23 12.43 33.40
C LYS A 397 -20.76 12.50 33.32
N THR A 398 -21.37 11.86 32.32
CA THR A 398 -22.82 11.77 32.15
C THR A 398 -23.48 11.03 33.32
N ILE A 399 -22.90 9.90 33.73
CA ILE A 399 -23.39 9.12 34.89
C ILE A 399 -23.29 9.95 36.18
N SER A 400 -22.12 10.57 36.41
CA SER A 400 -21.87 11.41 37.60
C SER A 400 -22.87 12.56 37.72
N GLN A 401 -23.17 13.23 36.61
CA GLN A 401 -24.16 14.31 36.56
C GLN A 401 -25.59 13.80 36.82
N ALA A 402 -25.96 12.64 36.28
CA ALA A 402 -27.28 12.04 36.50
C ALA A 402 -27.50 11.63 37.96
N VAL A 403 -26.47 11.07 38.61
CA VAL A 403 -26.51 10.67 40.04
C VAL A 403 -26.57 11.90 40.95
N ASN A 404 -25.75 12.93 40.69
CA ASN A 404 -25.72 14.15 41.52
C ASN A 404 -26.99 15.01 41.38
N LYS A 405 -27.64 15.03 40.21
CA LYS A 405 -28.96 15.65 40.04
C LYS A 405 -30.04 14.98 40.89
N LYS A 406 -29.96 13.65 41.11
CA LYS A 406 -30.89 12.91 41.98
C LYS A 406 -30.65 13.14 43.48
N SER A 407 -29.44 13.51 43.90
CA SER A 407 -29.06 13.63 45.33
C SER A 407 -29.20 15.03 45.95
N LYS A 408 -29.74 16.04 45.22
CA LYS A 408 -29.92 17.44 45.68
C LYS A 408 -28.64 18.11 46.25
N LYS A 409 -27.44 17.59 46.00
CA LYS A 409 -26.19 18.29 46.34
C LYS A 409 -25.88 19.33 45.27
N GLN A 410 -25.74 20.60 45.66
CA GLN A 410 -25.26 21.65 44.76
C GLN A 410 -23.85 21.29 44.26
N THR A 411 -23.71 21.10 42.96
CA THR A 411 -22.40 21.06 42.30
C THR A 411 -22.14 22.42 41.62
N GLY A 412 -21.18 23.19 42.13
CA GLY A 412 -20.34 24.04 41.27
C GLY A 412 -19.44 23.14 40.41
N LYS A 413 -18.92 23.51 39.23
CA LYS A 413 -18.64 24.82 38.61
C LYS A 413 -19.39 24.99 37.28
N LYS A 414 -20.02 26.16 37.07
CA LYS A 414 -20.37 26.67 35.72
C LYS A 414 -19.05 26.98 35.01
N GLY A 415 -18.69 26.25 33.95
CA GLY A 415 -17.55 26.64 33.11
C GLY A 415 -16.81 25.56 32.32
N GLU A 416 -17.07 24.26 32.52
CA GLU A 416 -16.48 23.26 31.62
C GLU A 416 -17.27 23.16 30.31
N PRO A 417 -16.60 23.20 29.14
CA PRO A 417 -17.25 22.96 27.86
C PRO A 417 -17.97 21.60 27.88
N GLU A 418 -19.20 21.58 27.38
CA GLU A 418 -19.92 20.34 27.14
C GLU A 418 -19.17 19.59 26.03
N ARG A 419 -18.73 18.35 26.29
CA ARG A 419 -18.08 17.54 25.25
C ARG A 419 -19.09 17.30 24.14
N GLU A 420 -18.70 17.59 22.91
CA GLU A 420 -19.53 17.33 21.74
C GLU A 420 -19.84 15.83 21.66
N LYS A 421 -21.06 15.50 21.23
CA LYS A 421 -21.49 14.11 21.08
C LYS A 421 -20.90 13.52 19.80
N PRO A 422 -20.45 12.25 19.81
CA PRO A 422 -20.04 11.56 18.59
C PRO A 422 -21.14 11.64 17.51
N GLY A 423 -20.75 11.97 16.28
CA GLY A 423 -21.63 12.20 15.15
C GLY A 423 -21.80 13.68 14.78
N VAL A 424 -21.48 14.62 15.68
CA VAL A 424 -21.52 16.06 15.41
C VAL A 424 -20.49 16.46 14.35
N GLU A 425 -19.30 15.84 14.37
CA GLU A 425 -18.24 16.05 13.38
C GLU A 425 -18.68 15.70 11.96
N SER A 426 -19.67 14.81 11.83
CA SER A 426 -20.24 14.37 10.55
C SER A 426 -21.43 15.24 10.08
N MET A 427 -21.97 16.13 10.93
CA MET A 427 -23.09 17.02 10.60
C MET A 427 -22.63 18.23 9.76
N ARG A 428 -22.29 17.98 8.50
CA ARG A 428 -21.78 19.01 7.58
C ARG A 428 -22.85 20.05 7.24
N LYS A 429 -22.54 21.32 7.50
CA LYS A 429 -23.37 22.47 7.10
C LYS A 429 -23.11 22.96 5.67
N ASN A 430 -21.84 22.97 5.25
CA ASN A 430 -21.40 23.48 3.95
C ASN A 430 -20.13 22.74 3.49
N ARG A 431 -20.00 22.44 2.19
CA ARG A 431 -18.81 21.80 1.60
C ARG A 431 -17.58 22.71 1.52
N LEU A 432 -17.77 24.03 1.57
CA LEU A 432 -16.67 25.00 1.67
C LEU A 432 -15.92 24.91 3.00
N LEU A 433 -16.53 24.31 4.03
CA LEU A 433 -15.86 23.98 5.28
C LEU A 433 -15.15 22.64 5.11
N VAL A 434 -13.89 22.71 4.69
CA VAL A 434 -13.05 21.55 4.41
C VAL A 434 -12.36 21.08 5.70
N THR A 435 -12.80 19.94 6.22
CA THR A 435 -12.19 19.29 7.40
C THR A 435 -10.85 18.64 7.04
N ASN A 436 -10.10 18.18 8.05
CA ASN A 436 -8.88 17.40 7.79
C ASN A 436 -9.21 16.11 7.01
N LEU A 437 -10.26 15.40 7.44
CA LEU A 437 -10.71 14.16 6.80
C LEU A 437 -11.14 14.39 5.33
N ASP A 438 -11.74 15.54 5.00
CA ASP A 438 -12.04 15.90 3.60
C ASP A 438 -10.78 16.02 2.74
N LYS A 439 -9.73 16.65 3.27
CA LYS A 439 -8.46 16.84 2.55
C LYS A 439 -7.80 15.49 2.29
N LEU A 440 -7.71 14.66 3.34
CA LEU A 440 -7.12 13.33 3.24
C LEU A 440 -7.88 12.44 2.27
N HIS A 441 -9.20 12.40 2.37
CA HIS A 441 -10.04 11.57 1.51
C HIS A 441 -10.00 12.03 0.05
N THR A 442 -10.02 13.35 -0.21
CA THR A 442 -9.87 13.88 -1.58
C THR A 442 -8.50 13.50 -2.15
N ALA A 443 -7.42 13.77 -1.41
CA ALA A 443 -6.07 13.44 -1.85
C ALA A 443 -5.87 11.93 -2.11
N LEU A 444 -6.44 11.07 -1.26
CA LEU A 444 -6.39 9.62 -1.44
C LEU A 444 -7.13 9.19 -2.71
N SER A 445 -8.35 9.68 -2.92
CA SER A 445 -9.15 9.31 -4.09
C SER A 445 -8.50 9.74 -5.41
N GLU A 446 -7.89 10.94 -5.46
CA GLU A 446 -7.19 11.43 -6.64
C GLU A 446 -5.94 10.60 -6.94
N LEU A 447 -5.11 10.32 -5.92
CA LEU A 447 -3.92 9.50 -6.12
C LEU A 447 -4.26 8.04 -6.47
N CYS A 448 -5.30 7.46 -5.86
CA CYS A 448 -5.74 6.11 -6.19
C CYS A 448 -6.29 5.99 -7.61
N PHE A 449 -6.93 7.03 -8.16
CA PHE A 449 -7.27 7.06 -9.59
C PHE A 449 -6.02 6.85 -10.44
N SER A 450 -4.93 7.55 -10.12
CA SER A 450 -3.64 7.43 -10.81
C SER A 450 -3.02 6.03 -10.68
N ILE A 451 -3.00 5.45 -9.48
CA ILE A 451 -2.47 4.09 -9.22
C ILE A 451 -3.29 3.02 -9.96
N ASN A 452 -4.60 3.18 -10.05
CA ASN A 452 -5.51 2.22 -10.69
C ASN A 452 -5.72 2.49 -12.19
N TYR A 453 -5.16 3.57 -12.73
CA TYR A 453 -5.43 4.04 -14.09
C TYR A 453 -5.09 3.00 -15.16
N VAL A 454 -3.92 2.37 -15.04
CA VAL A 454 -3.45 1.34 -15.97
C VAL A 454 -3.09 0.06 -15.20
N PRO A 455 -3.47 -1.15 -15.68
CA PRO A 455 -3.14 -2.39 -14.99
C PRO A 455 -1.64 -2.63 -14.87
N ASN A 456 -0.90 -2.37 -15.94
CA ASN A 456 0.55 -2.49 -16.01
C ASN A 456 1.12 -1.60 -17.13
N MET A 457 2.43 -1.41 -17.14
CA MET A 457 3.16 -0.75 -18.22
C MET A 457 4.44 -1.50 -18.55
N VAL A 458 4.85 -1.47 -19.81
CA VAL A 458 6.09 -2.12 -20.29
C VAL A 458 7.14 -1.06 -20.56
N VAL A 459 8.21 -1.04 -19.75
CA VAL A 459 9.36 -0.15 -19.90
C VAL A 459 10.57 -1.00 -20.24
N TRP A 460 11.10 -0.84 -21.45
CA TRP A 460 12.25 -1.62 -21.95
C TRP A 460 12.09 -3.12 -21.67
N GLU A 461 11.00 -3.70 -22.18
CA GLU A 461 10.59 -5.11 -22.00
C GLU A 461 10.31 -5.58 -20.55
N HIS A 462 10.43 -4.71 -19.55
CA HIS A 462 10.08 -5.01 -18.17
C HIS A 462 8.65 -4.57 -17.84
N THR A 463 7.88 -5.45 -17.20
CA THR A 463 6.48 -5.16 -16.83
C THR A 463 6.41 -4.63 -15.41
N PHE A 464 5.85 -3.44 -15.24
CA PHE A 464 5.58 -2.81 -13.94
C PHE A 464 4.08 -2.80 -13.66
N THR A 465 3.70 -3.17 -12.43
CA THR A 465 2.29 -3.25 -12.00
C THR A 465 2.03 -2.31 -10.82
N PRO A 466 1.48 -1.09 -11.04
CA PRO A 466 1.38 -0.05 -10.02
C PRO A 466 0.70 -0.48 -8.71
N ARG A 467 -0.41 -1.23 -8.80
CA ARG A 467 -1.18 -1.68 -7.63
C ARG A 467 -0.39 -2.58 -6.68
N GLU A 468 0.59 -3.36 -7.17
CA GLU A 468 1.37 -4.27 -6.33
C GLU A 468 2.30 -3.50 -5.36
N TYR A 469 2.78 -2.33 -5.77
CA TYR A 469 3.52 -1.43 -4.89
C TYR A 469 2.65 -0.98 -3.72
N LEU A 470 1.38 -0.62 -3.98
CA LEU A 470 0.44 -0.24 -2.93
C LEU A 470 0.14 -1.43 -2.00
N THR A 471 -0.18 -2.60 -2.54
CA THR A 471 -0.45 -3.82 -1.73
C THR A 471 0.70 -4.11 -0.75
N SER A 472 1.94 -4.14 -1.25
CA SER A 472 3.14 -4.37 -0.44
C SER A 472 3.32 -3.32 0.67
N HIS A 473 3.16 -2.03 0.34
CA HIS A 473 3.25 -0.96 1.34
C HIS A 473 2.14 -1.00 2.39
N LEU A 474 0.94 -1.47 2.03
CA LEU A 474 -0.18 -1.63 2.97
C LEU A 474 0.07 -2.78 3.95
N GLU A 475 0.58 -3.92 3.49
CA GLU A 475 0.97 -5.05 4.36
C GLU A 475 2.00 -4.59 5.40
N ILE A 476 3.11 -4.00 4.94
CA ILE A 476 4.19 -3.53 5.80
C ILE A 476 3.68 -2.48 6.80
N ARG A 477 2.87 -1.53 6.34
CA ARG A 477 2.34 -0.46 7.19
C ARG A 477 1.36 -1.01 8.22
N PHE A 478 0.48 -1.91 7.84
CA PHE A 478 -0.51 -2.44 8.76
C PHE A 478 0.16 -3.26 9.88
N THR A 479 1.13 -4.10 9.55
CA THR A 479 1.97 -4.79 10.55
C THR A 479 2.62 -3.81 11.52
N LYS A 480 3.29 -2.77 10.99
CA LYS A 480 3.95 -1.74 11.82
C LYS A 480 2.96 -0.99 12.71
N SER A 481 1.78 -0.68 12.19
CA SER A 481 0.73 0.02 12.95
C SER A 481 0.16 -0.84 14.07
N ILE A 482 -0.10 -2.13 13.87
CA ILE A 482 -0.60 -3.03 14.92
C ILE A 482 0.39 -3.10 16.09
N VAL A 483 1.67 -3.35 15.79
CA VAL A 483 2.73 -3.43 16.82
C VAL A 483 2.92 -2.06 17.49
N GLY A 484 2.90 -0.97 16.72
CA GLY A 484 3.00 0.39 17.26
C GLY A 484 1.85 0.75 18.21
N MET A 485 0.60 0.41 17.85
CA MET A 485 -0.59 0.65 18.67
C MET A 485 -0.66 -0.25 19.91
N THR A 486 0.15 -1.30 20.00
CA THR A 486 0.30 -2.10 21.22
C THR A 486 0.98 -1.30 22.33
N MET A 487 1.67 -0.20 22.01
CA MET A 487 2.29 0.74 22.96
C MET A 487 3.17 0.04 24.00
N TYR A 488 3.82 -1.06 23.61
CA TYR A 488 4.64 -1.85 24.53
C TYR A 488 5.93 -1.12 24.88
N ASN A 489 6.19 -0.98 26.18
CA ASN A 489 7.44 -0.42 26.69
C ASN A 489 7.97 -1.29 27.83
N GLN A 490 9.09 -1.97 27.58
CA GLN A 490 9.71 -2.86 28.55
C GLN A 490 10.20 -2.14 29.81
N ALA A 491 10.64 -0.88 29.71
CA ALA A 491 11.20 -0.13 30.83
C ALA A 491 10.11 0.32 31.81
N THR A 492 8.97 0.78 31.30
CA THR A 492 7.82 1.21 32.12
C THR A 492 6.83 0.09 32.41
N GLN A 493 7.01 -1.08 31.77
CA GLN A 493 6.07 -2.21 31.81
C GLN A 493 4.65 -1.82 31.36
N GLU A 494 4.56 -0.89 30.42
CA GLU A 494 3.28 -0.45 29.85
C GLU A 494 2.96 -1.24 28.58
N ILE A 495 1.68 -1.54 28.38
CA ILE A 495 1.13 -2.13 27.17
C ILE A 495 -0.31 -1.63 27.00
N ALA A 496 -0.80 -1.54 25.77
CA ALA A 496 -2.18 -1.18 25.50
C ALA A 496 -3.15 -2.24 26.03
N LYS A 497 -4.33 -1.82 26.47
CA LYS A 497 -5.42 -2.75 26.81
C LYS A 497 -5.86 -3.50 25.56
N PRO A 498 -6.05 -4.83 25.63
CA PRO A 498 -6.52 -5.61 24.48
C PRO A 498 -7.78 -5.05 23.81
N SER A 499 -8.76 -4.54 24.57
CA SER A 499 -10.00 -3.96 24.03
C SER A 499 -9.77 -2.67 23.24
N GLU A 500 -8.88 -1.79 23.70
CA GLU A 500 -8.53 -0.54 23.03
C GLU A 500 -7.70 -0.80 21.76
N LEU A 501 -6.77 -1.77 21.82
CA LEU A 501 -6.01 -2.21 20.65
C LEU A 501 -6.94 -2.82 19.59
N LEU A 502 -7.82 -3.75 19.97
CA LEU A 502 -8.78 -4.38 19.05
C LEU A 502 -9.71 -3.35 18.41
N THR A 503 -10.18 -2.36 19.17
CA THR A 503 -10.99 -1.25 18.65
C THR A 503 -10.25 -0.48 17.55
N SER A 504 -8.97 -0.18 17.78
CA SER A 504 -8.13 0.51 16.81
C SER A 504 -7.83 -0.36 15.57
N VAL A 505 -7.56 -1.65 15.75
CA VAL A 505 -7.36 -2.60 14.64
C VAL A 505 -8.60 -2.69 13.76
N ARG A 506 -9.81 -2.75 14.35
CA ARG A 506 -11.08 -2.74 13.60
C ARG A 506 -11.30 -1.45 12.82
N ALA A 507 -10.95 -0.29 13.40
CA ALA A 507 -11.01 0.99 12.69
C ALA A 507 -10.05 1.01 11.48
N TYR A 508 -8.81 0.51 11.66
CA TYR A 508 -7.84 0.33 10.58
C TYR A 508 -8.37 -0.57 9.47
N MET A 509 -8.91 -1.74 9.81
CA MET A 509 -9.48 -2.68 8.83
C MET A 509 -10.64 -2.04 8.06
N THR A 510 -11.48 -1.23 8.71
CA THR A 510 -12.60 -0.54 8.04
C THR A 510 -12.09 0.43 6.96
N VAL A 511 -11.05 1.21 7.27
CA VAL A 511 -10.43 2.12 6.29
C VAL A 511 -9.76 1.35 5.17
N LEU A 512 -8.99 0.30 5.50
CA LEU A 512 -8.31 -0.54 4.52
C LEU A 512 -9.30 -1.25 3.58
N GLN A 513 -10.42 -1.74 4.11
CA GLN A 513 -11.47 -2.35 3.29
C GLN A 513 -12.04 -1.37 2.25
N SER A 514 -12.14 -0.08 2.61
CA SER A 514 -12.66 0.94 1.70
C SER A 514 -11.75 1.20 0.48
N ILE A 515 -10.50 0.73 0.51
CA ILE A 515 -9.52 0.93 -0.60
C ILE A 515 -9.93 0.16 -1.86
N GLU A 516 -10.65 -0.95 -1.71
CA GLU A 516 -11.19 -1.72 -2.85
C GLU A 516 -12.15 -0.89 -3.72
N ASN A 517 -12.74 0.19 -3.18
CA ASN A 517 -13.57 1.11 -3.96
C ASN A 517 -12.77 1.93 -4.97
N TYR A 518 -11.46 2.07 -4.76
CA TYR A 518 -10.60 2.95 -5.57
C TYR A 518 -9.60 2.17 -6.43
N VAL A 519 -9.06 1.07 -5.91
CA VAL A 519 -8.01 0.29 -6.56
C VAL A 519 -8.41 -1.18 -6.61
N GLN A 520 -8.18 -1.83 -7.76
CA GLN A 520 -8.46 -3.25 -7.94
C GLN A 520 -7.41 -4.12 -7.23
N ILE A 521 -7.50 -4.19 -5.90
CA ILE A 521 -6.67 -4.98 -4.97
C ILE A 521 -7.60 -5.86 -4.12
N ASP A 522 -7.10 -7.02 -3.68
CA ASP A 522 -7.76 -7.88 -2.71
C ASP A 522 -7.24 -7.55 -1.30
N ILE A 523 -8.00 -6.78 -0.52
CA ILE A 523 -7.60 -6.41 0.84
C ILE A 523 -7.77 -7.57 1.83
N THR A 524 -8.61 -8.56 1.50
CA THR A 524 -8.81 -9.74 2.32
C THR A 524 -7.51 -10.52 2.42
N ARG A 525 -6.76 -10.62 1.31
CA ARG A 525 -5.42 -11.23 1.31
C ARG A 525 -4.42 -10.46 2.17
N VAL A 526 -4.46 -9.12 2.15
CA VAL A 526 -3.62 -8.27 3.01
C VAL A 526 -3.93 -8.55 4.49
N PHE A 527 -5.21 -8.64 4.87
CA PHE A 527 -5.62 -9.00 6.23
C PHE A 527 -5.15 -10.39 6.63
N ASN A 528 -5.32 -11.38 5.75
CA ASN A 528 -4.87 -12.74 6.02
C ASN A 528 -3.35 -12.81 6.24
N ASN A 529 -2.57 -12.13 5.40
CA ASN A 529 -1.12 -12.09 5.52
C ASN A 529 -0.66 -11.44 6.83
N VAL A 530 -1.23 -10.29 7.18
CA VAL A 530 -0.79 -9.52 8.35
C VAL A 530 -1.31 -10.13 9.66
N LEU A 531 -2.62 -10.34 9.79
CA LEU A 531 -3.24 -10.75 11.04
C LEU A 531 -2.85 -12.17 11.44
N LEU A 532 -2.72 -13.10 10.48
CA LEU A 532 -2.31 -14.46 10.79
C LEU A 532 -0.88 -14.52 11.32
N GLN A 533 0.04 -13.73 10.77
CA GLN A 533 1.42 -13.64 11.27
C GLN A 533 1.46 -13.10 12.71
N GLN A 534 0.60 -12.14 13.05
CA GLN A 534 0.52 -11.59 14.40
C GLN A 534 0.10 -12.61 15.47
N THR A 535 -0.47 -13.76 15.07
CA THR A 535 -0.80 -14.86 15.98
C THR A 535 0.41 -15.73 16.37
N GLN A 536 1.50 -15.67 15.60
CA GLN A 536 2.72 -16.45 15.84
C GLN A 536 3.64 -15.78 16.87
N HIS A 537 4.66 -16.48 17.37
CA HIS A 537 5.63 -15.91 18.31
C HIS A 537 6.58 -14.88 17.66
N LEU A 538 6.85 -15.02 16.36
CA LEU A 538 7.59 -14.08 15.51
C LEU A 538 6.89 -14.02 14.16
N ASP A 539 6.97 -12.88 13.48
CA ASP A 539 6.44 -12.71 12.13
C ASP A 539 7.37 -13.30 11.06
N SER A 540 7.01 -13.18 9.77
CA SER A 540 7.83 -13.71 8.66
C SER A 540 9.21 -13.04 8.50
N HIS A 541 9.43 -11.90 9.16
CA HIS A 541 10.69 -11.17 9.19
C HIS A 541 11.52 -11.47 10.45
N GLY A 542 11.00 -12.31 11.36
CA GLY A 542 11.64 -12.61 12.63
C GLY A 542 11.44 -11.53 13.70
N GLU A 543 10.47 -10.64 13.51
CA GLU A 543 10.17 -9.55 14.46
C GLU A 543 9.09 -9.97 15.49
N PRO A 544 9.10 -9.38 16.70
CA PRO A 544 8.10 -9.66 17.73
C PRO A 544 6.68 -9.29 17.30
N THR A 545 5.72 -10.14 17.64
CA THR A 545 4.29 -9.95 17.37
C THR A 545 3.53 -9.54 18.62
N ILE A 546 2.26 -9.14 18.45
CA ILE A 546 1.38 -8.91 19.61
C ILE A 546 1.23 -10.16 20.49
N THR A 547 1.25 -11.37 19.93
CA THR A 547 1.26 -12.63 20.70
C THR A 547 2.43 -12.68 21.67
N SER A 548 3.66 -12.44 21.19
CA SER A 548 4.84 -12.51 22.06
C SER A 548 4.87 -11.39 23.09
N LEU A 549 4.44 -10.18 22.70
CA LEU A 549 4.42 -9.01 23.59
C LEU A 549 3.42 -9.17 24.74
N TYR A 550 2.16 -9.55 24.45
CA TYR A 550 1.17 -9.79 25.49
C TYR A 550 1.53 -10.99 26.35
N THR A 551 2.02 -12.08 25.75
CA THR A 551 2.44 -13.27 26.51
C THR A 551 3.51 -12.93 27.54
N ASN A 552 4.54 -12.18 27.11
CA ASN A 552 5.59 -11.72 28.00
C ASN A 552 5.04 -10.79 29.09
N TRP A 553 4.20 -9.81 28.74
CA TRP A 553 3.66 -8.85 29.70
C TRP A 553 2.76 -9.51 30.76
N TYR A 554 1.88 -10.44 30.38
CA TYR A 554 1.03 -11.15 31.35
C TYR A 554 1.86 -11.97 32.34
N LEU A 555 2.96 -12.59 31.90
CA LEU A 555 3.85 -13.38 32.76
C LEU A 555 4.72 -12.49 33.66
N GLU A 556 5.49 -11.60 33.05
CA GLU A 556 6.54 -10.83 33.73
C GLU A 556 6.02 -9.58 34.44
N THR A 557 4.82 -9.11 34.11
CA THR A 557 4.20 -7.96 34.78
C THR A 557 2.99 -8.40 35.60
N LEU A 558 1.89 -8.85 35.00
CA LEU A 558 0.66 -9.12 35.74
C LEU A 558 0.82 -10.26 36.76
N LEU A 559 1.18 -11.46 36.33
CA LEU A 559 1.25 -12.64 37.20
C LEU A 559 2.41 -12.60 38.20
N ARG A 560 3.50 -11.92 37.84
CA ARG A 560 4.60 -11.64 38.78
C ARG A 560 4.13 -10.77 39.95
N GLN A 561 3.32 -9.75 39.69
CA GLN A 561 2.79 -8.88 40.75
C GLN A 561 1.70 -9.55 41.60
N VAL A 562 1.00 -10.56 41.05
CA VAL A 562 0.17 -11.48 41.86
C VAL A 562 1.03 -12.24 42.86
N SER A 563 2.19 -12.75 42.43
CA SER A 563 3.12 -13.48 43.29
C SER A 563 3.78 -12.60 44.37
N ASN A 564 3.89 -11.29 44.10
CA ASN A 564 4.34 -10.28 45.07
C ASN A 564 3.27 -9.90 46.10
N GLY A 565 2.01 -10.35 45.91
CA GLY A 565 0.91 -10.10 46.83
C GLY A 565 0.19 -8.77 46.62
N HIS A 566 0.39 -8.12 45.47
CA HIS A 566 -0.28 -6.85 45.14
C HIS A 566 -1.57 -7.03 44.34
N ILE A 567 -1.80 -8.21 43.78
CA ILE A 567 -2.95 -8.53 42.94
C ILE A 567 -3.53 -9.87 43.41
N ALA A 568 -4.86 -10.01 43.36
CA ALA A 568 -5.53 -11.28 43.63
C ALA A 568 -6.56 -11.62 42.57
N TYR A 569 -6.81 -12.92 42.40
CA TYR A 569 -7.86 -13.43 41.52
C TYR A 569 -9.21 -13.35 42.25
N PHE A 570 -10.18 -12.67 41.64
CA PHE A 570 -11.53 -12.51 42.17
C PHE A 570 -12.49 -13.36 41.31
N PRO A 571 -12.82 -14.60 41.73
CA PRO A 571 -13.87 -15.40 41.10
C PRO A 571 -15.18 -14.64 40.89
N ALA A 572 -15.57 -13.82 41.88
CA ALA A 572 -16.79 -13.01 41.84
C ALA A 572 -16.85 -12.04 40.64
N MET A 573 -15.69 -11.51 40.23
CA MET A 573 -15.56 -10.55 39.13
C MET A 573 -15.05 -11.20 37.84
N LYS A 574 -14.67 -12.49 37.87
CA LYS A 574 -14.00 -13.19 36.76
C LYS A 574 -12.79 -12.41 36.23
N ALA A 575 -11.97 -11.87 37.14
CA ALA A 575 -10.82 -11.04 36.81
C ALA A 575 -9.74 -11.10 37.91
N PHE A 576 -8.54 -10.63 37.59
CA PHE A 576 -7.54 -10.26 38.60
C PHE A 576 -7.74 -8.79 38.97
N VAL A 577 -7.61 -8.47 40.26
CA VAL A 577 -7.90 -7.14 40.81
C VAL A 577 -6.76 -6.71 41.73
N ASN A 578 -6.41 -5.43 41.67
CA ASN A 578 -5.39 -4.85 42.54
C ASN A 578 -5.85 -4.89 44.02
N LEU A 579 -4.96 -5.33 44.90
CA LEU A 579 -5.18 -5.31 46.34
C LEU A 579 -4.76 -3.95 46.92
N PRO A 580 -5.42 -3.47 47.99
CA PRO A 580 -5.07 -2.22 48.68
C PRO A 580 -3.81 -2.40 49.53
N THR A 581 -2.67 -2.59 48.87
CA THR A 581 -1.34 -2.69 49.46
C THR A 581 -0.53 -1.45 49.13
N GLU A 582 0.47 -1.09 49.94
CA GLU A 582 1.44 -0.07 49.55
C GLU A 582 2.28 -0.61 48.39
N ASN A 583 2.01 -0.13 47.17
CA ASN A 583 2.68 -0.58 45.95
C ASN A 583 2.77 0.58 44.93
N GLU A 584 3.66 0.42 43.95
CA GLU A 584 3.89 1.38 42.87
C GLU A 584 3.37 0.85 41.52
N LEU A 585 2.27 0.07 41.52
CA LEU A 585 1.70 -0.45 40.27
C LEU A 585 1.20 0.70 39.39
N THR A 586 1.57 0.64 38.12
CA THR A 586 1.19 1.64 37.09
C THR A 586 -0.05 1.24 36.29
N PHE A 587 -0.66 0.08 36.61
CA PHE A 587 -1.82 -0.46 35.90
C PHE A 587 -2.85 -1.08 36.86
N ASN A 588 -4.12 -1.14 36.42
CA ASN A 588 -5.20 -1.84 37.11
C ASN A 588 -5.39 -3.23 36.49
N ALA A 589 -5.17 -4.31 37.24
CA ALA A 589 -5.22 -5.67 36.71
C ALA A 589 -6.58 -6.04 36.09
N GLU A 590 -7.66 -5.46 36.60
CA GLU A 590 -9.01 -5.70 36.11
C GLU A 590 -9.21 -5.15 34.69
N GLU A 591 -8.50 -4.09 34.32
CA GLU A 591 -8.54 -3.47 32.98
C GLU A 591 -7.70 -4.24 31.95
N TYR A 592 -7.15 -5.40 32.32
CA TYR A 592 -6.40 -6.30 31.42
C TYR A 592 -6.80 -7.77 31.52
N SER A 593 -7.64 -8.15 32.48
CA SER A 593 -7.91 -9.56 32.78
C SER A 593 -9.39 -9.89 33.03
N ASP A 594 -10.29 -8.91 32.92
CA ASP A 594 -11.73 -9.18 32.93
C ASP A 594 -12.17 -9.95 31.68
N ILE A 595 -13.45 -10.32 31.66
CA ILE A 595 -14.06 -11.05 30.55
C ILE A 595 -13.90 -10.30 29.22
N SER A 596 -14.06 -8.98 29.21
CA SER A 596 -14.03 -8.16 28.00
C SER A 596 -12.63 -8.11 27.41
N GLU A 597 -11.62 -7.95 28.26
CA GLU A 597 -10.21 -7.89 27.87
C GLU A 597 -9.71 -9.26 27.41
N MET A 598 -10.05 -10.34 28.11
CA MET A 598 -9.64 -11.69 27.69
C MET A 598 -10.29 -12.11 26.38
N ARG A 599 -11.54 -11.69 26.11
CA ARG A 599 -12.19 -11.90 24.80
C ARG A 599 -11.52 -11.06 23.72
N SER A 600 -11.19 -9.80 24.01
CA SER A 600 -10.50 -8.93 23.06
C SER A 600 -9.09 -9.44 22.73
N LEU A 601 -8.39 -10.00 23.71
CA LEU A 601 -7.11 -10.68 23.51
C LEU A 601 -7.28 -11.92 22.64
N SER A 602 -8.34 -12.72 22.86
CA SER A 602 -8.63 -13.92 22.08
C SER A 602 -8.97 -13.61 20.61
N GLU A 603 -9.67 -12.50 20.36
CA GLU A 603 -9.94 -12.00 18.99
C GLU A 603 -8.65 -11.63 18.25
N LEU A 604 -7.66 -11.07 18.95
CA LEU A 604 -6.38 -10.66 18.37
C LEU A 604 -5.41 -11.84 18.15
N LEU A 605 -5.27 -12.71 19.16
CA LEU A 605 -4.29 -13.80 19.16
C LEU A 605 -4.82 -15.07 18.47
N GLY A 606 -6.14 -15.27 18.48
CA GLY A 606 -6.78 -16.48 18.00
C GLY A 606 -6.31 -17.76 18.69
N PRO A 607 -6.64 -18.94 18.15
CA PRO A 607 -6.22 -20.22 18.73
C PRO A 607 -4.70 -20.37 18.84
N TYR A 608 -3.94 -19.88 17.85
CA TYR A 608 -2.48 -20.02 17.82
C TYR A 608 -1.81 -19.21 18.94
N GLY A 609 -2.13 -17.92 19.06
CA GLY A 609 -1.52 -17.07 20.08
C GLY A 609 -1.97 -17.46 21.49
N MET A 610 -3.23 -17.86 21.67
CA MET A 610 -3.73 -18.31 22.97
C MET A 610 -3.15 -19.68 23.39
N LYS A 611 -2.86 -20.57 22.44
CA LYS A 611 -2.09 -21.80 22.68
C LYS A 611 -0.67 -21.46 23.13
N PHE A 612 0.01 -20.55 22.45
CA PHE A 612 1.37 -20.11 22.81
C PHE A 612 1.43 -19.46 24.21
N LEU A 613 0.47 -18.59 24.53
CA LEU A 613 0.30 -18.02 25.88
C LEU A 613 0.19 -19.15 26.92
N SER A 614 -0.62 -20.15 26.62
CA SER A 614 -0.85 -21.30 27.50
C SER A 614 0.39 -22.17 27.70
N GLU A 615 1.13 -22.46 26.63
CA GLU A 615 2.40 -23.19 26.71
C GLU A 615 3.42 -22.46 27.61
N SER A 616 3.48 -21.13 27.48
CA SER A 616 4.33 -20.29 28.31
C SER A 616 3.90 -20.31 29.79
N LEU A 617 2.59 -20.24 30.06
CA LEU A 617 2.05 -20.41 31.42
C LEU A 617 2.41 -21.80 32.00
N MET A 618 2.28 -22.86 31.20
CA MET A 618 2.62 -24.22 31.65
C MET A 618 4.11 -24.37 31.96
N TRP A 619 4.99 -23.70 31.21
CA TRP A 619 6.43 -23.69 31.49
C TRP A 619 6.75 -23.14 32.89
N HIS A 620 6.09 -22.04 33.30
CA HIS A 620 6.23 -21.51 34.67
C HIS A 620 5.68 -22.48 35.73
N ILE A 621 4.57 -23.17 35.45
CA ILE A 621 4.04 -24.20 36.36
C ILE A 621 5.04 -25.34 36.52
N SER A 622 5.64 -25.83 35.42
CA SER A 622 6.67 -26.85 35.47
C SER A 622 7.81 -26.43 36.38
N SER A 623 8.31 -25.18 36.27
CA SER A 623 9.33 -24.66 37.19
C SER A 623 8.92 -24.78 38.66
N GLN A 624 7.67 -24.44 39.01
CA GLN A 624 7.15 -24.57 40.37
C GLN A 624 7.05 -26.04 40.82
N VAL A 625 6.63 -26.95 39.94
CA VAL A 625 6.52 -28.39 40.25
C VAL A 625 7.89 -29.02 40.49
N ALA A 626 8.91 -28.66 39.71
CA ALA A 626 10.28 -29.13 39.93
C ALA A 626 10.79 -28.75 41.33
N GLU A 627 10.51 -27.52 41.77
CA GLU A 627 10.87 -27.07 43.12
C GLU A 627 10.06 -27.79 44.21
N LEU A 628 8.76 -28.03 44.00
CA LEU A 628 7.94 -28.83 44.92
C LEU A 628 8.45 -30.27 45.06
N LYS A 629 8.89 -30.90 43.97
CA LYS A 629 9.49 -32.24 44.01
C LYS A 629 10.73 -32.28 44.91
N LYS A 630 11.58 -31.24 44.87
CA LYS A 630 12.75 -31.14 45.78
C LYS A 630 12.33 -31.11 47.25
N LEU A 631 11.30 -30.32 47.59
CA LEU A 631 10.77 -30.24 48.95
C LEU A 631 10.20 -31.58 49.44
N VAL A 632 9.54 -32.32 48.55
CA VAL A 632 9.03 -33.68 48.85
C VAL A 632 10.19 -34.65 49.11
N VAL A 633 11.24 -34.61 48.28
CA VAL A 633 12.42 -35.47 48.46
C VAL A 633 13.13 -35.17 49.78
N GLU A 634 13.26 -33.89 50.15
CA GLU A 634 13.84 -33.46 51.43
C GLU A 634 13.08 -34.03 52.64
N ASN A 635 11.76 -34.21 52.51
CA ASN A 635 10.87 -34.65 53.58
C ASN A 635 10.36 -36.10 53.39
N VAL A 636 10.98 -36.88 52.49
CA VAL A 636 10.44 -38.17 52.00
C VAL A 636 10.16 -39.18 53.11
N GLU A 637 11.04 -39.28 54.10
CA GLU A 637 10.90 -40.23 55.21
C GLU A 637 9.72 -39.87 56.12
N VAL A 638 9.60 -38.59 56.47
CA VAL A 638 8.52 -38.06 57.33
C VAL A 638 7.18 -38.20 56.62
N LEU A 639 7.10 -37.79 55.35
CA LEU A 639 5.88 -37.87 54.54
C LEU A 639 5.43 -39.32 54.34
N THR A 640 6.37 -40.26 54.17
CA THR A 640 6.04 -41.69 54.05
C THR A 640 5.41 -42.22 55.35
N GLN A 641 5.96 -41.85 56.52
CA GLN A 641 5.40 -42.25 57.82
C GLN A 641 4.03 -41.60 58.10
N MET A 642 3.86 -40.32 57.73
CA MET A 642 2.57 -39.62 57.88
C MET A 642 1.49 -40.26 57.02
N ARG A 643 1.82 -40.68 55.79
CA ARG A 643 0.90 -41.35 54.88
C ARG A 643 0.31 -42.65 55.44
N THR A 644 1.06 -43.40 56.25
CA THR A 644 0.60 -44.68 56.83
C THR A 644 0.09 -44.56 58.26
N SER A 645 0.35 -43.44 58.93
CA SER A 645 -0.02 -43.20 60.34
C SER A 645 -1.14 -42.16 60.49
N PHE A 646 -1.90 -41.92 59.42
CA PHE A 646 -2.98 -40.92 59.37
C PHE A 646 -4.07 -41.13 60.43
N ASP A 647 -4.21 -42.35 60.96
CA ASP A 647 -5.16 -42.75 61.99
C ASP A 647 -4.64 -42.55 63.43
N LYS A 648 -3.41 -42.04 63.61
CA LYS A 648 -2.74 -41.86 64.92
C LYS A 648 -2.42 -40.39 65.21
N PRO A 649 -3.32 -39.63 65.86
CA PRO A 649 -3.21 -38.17 66.01
C PRO A 649 -1.93 -37.69 66.70
N GLU A 650 -1.50 -38.35 67.78
CA GLU A 650 -0.29 -37.96 68.52
C GLU A 650 0.99 -38.14 67.68
N GLN A 651 1.05 -39.23 66.90
CA GLN A 651 2.17 -39.49 65.99
C GLN A 651 2.16 -38.51 64.82
N MET A 652 0.98 -38.20 64.26
CA MET A 652 0.84 -37.21 63.19
C MET A 652 1.28 -35.81 63.63
N ALA A 653 0.89 -35.36 64.82
CA ALA A 653 1.32 -34.07 65.37
C ALA A 653 2.84 -34.02 65.61
N ALA A 654 3.44 -35.12 66.05
CA ALA A 654 4.89 -35.21 66.25
C ALA A 654 5.67 -35.23 64.92
N LEU A 655 5.15 -35.93 63.90
CA LEU A 655 5.73 -35.98 62.56
C LEU A 655 5.63 -34.63 61.84
N PHE A 656 4.50 -33.92 61.96
CA PHE A 656 4.32 -32.60 61.36
C PHE A 656 5.39 -31.59 61.80
N LYS A 657 5.77 -31.61 63.08
CA LYS A 657 6.84 -30.74 63.62
C LYS A 657 8.22 -31.00 63.01
N LYS A 658 8.42 -32.14 62.33
CA LYS A 658 9.68 -32.50 61.65
C LYS A 658 9.70 -32.05 60.18
N LEU A 659 8.57 -31.62 59.62
CA LEU A 659 8.53 -31.13 58.24
C LEU A 659 9.25 -29.78 58.13
N THR A 660 10.06 -29.64 57.08
CA THR A 660 10.70 -28.37 56.71
C THR A 660 9.95 -27.68 55.57
N SER A 661 10.08 -26.36 55.44
CA SER A 661 9.62 -25.62 54.25
C SER A 661 8.12 -25.72 53.92
N VAL A 662 7.25 -25.92 54.91
CA VAL A 662 5.78 -25.99 54.76
C VAL A 662 5.21 -24.75 54.03
N ASP A 663 5.65 -23.55 54.42
CA ASP A 663 5.20 -22.30 53.79
C ASP A 663 5.56 -22.23 52.31
N SER A 664 6.73 -22.76 51.94
CA SER A 664 7.18 -22.82 50.54
C SER A 664 6.30 -23.74 49.71
N VAL A 665 5.85 -24.87 50.27
CA VAL A 665 4.92 -25.79 49.57
C VAL A 665 3.60 -25.08 49.27
N LEU A 666 3.00 -24.44 50.27
CA LEU A 666 1.73 -23.74 50.12
C LEU A 666 1.85 -22.54 49.18
N LYS A 667 2.93 -21.75 49.29
CA LYS A 667 3.19 -20.61 48.41
C LYS A 667 3.32 -21.05 46.95
N ARG A 668 4.12 -22.07 46.66
CA ARG A 668 4.32 -22.58 45.29
C ARG A 668 3.05 -23.19 44.71
N MET A 669 2.30 -23.97 45.50
CA MET A 669 1.01 -24.49 45.07
C MET A 669 -0.02 -23.38 44.82
N THR A 670 0.02 -22.29 45.60
CA THR A 670 -0.85 -21.12 45.38
C THR A 670 -0.48 -20.41 44.07
N ILE A 671 0.81 -20.24 43.77
CA ILE A 671 1.28 -19.67 42.49
C ILE A 671 0.79 -20.53 41.31
N ILE A 672 0.93 -21.86 41.39
CA ILE A 672 0.40 -22.77 40.37
C ILE A 672 -1.11 -22.55 40.17
N GLY A 673 -1.87 -22.48 41.26
CA GLY A 673 -3.31 -22.25 41.22
C GLY A 673 -3.68 -20.91 40.58
N VAL A 674 -2.92 -19.86 40.86
CA VAL A 674 -3.08 -18.54 40.26
C VAL A 674 -2.88 -18.59 38.75
N ILE A 675 -1.79 -19.21 38.29
CA ILE A 675 -1.49 -19.34 36.85
C ILE A 675 -2.59 -20.15 36.14
N LEU A 676 -3.06 -21.25 36.74
CA LEU A 676 -4.16 -22.04 36.20
C LEU A 676 -5.49 -21.28 36.20
N SER A 677 -5.70 -20.37 37.15
CA SER A 677 -6.90 -19.53 37.19
C SER A 677 -6.87 -18.50 36.07
N PHE A 678 -5.72 -17.86 35.81
CA PHE A 678 -5.53 -17.00 34.64
C PHE A 678 -5.73 -17.77 33.33
N ARG A 679 -5.14 -18.96 33.19
CA ARG A 679 -5.39 -19.83 32.03
C ARG A 679 -6.88 -20.09 31.84
N SER A 680 -7.64 -20.33 32.91
CA SER A 680 -9.07 -20.62 32.78
C SER A 680 -9.84 -19.41 32.24
N LEU A 681 -9.52 -18.19 32.70
CA LEU A 681 -10.11 -16.96 32.12
C LEU A 681 -9.78 -16.85 30.62
N ALA A 682 -8.54 -17.12 30.25
CA ALA A 682 -8.08 -17.11 28.85
C ALA A 682 -8.83 -18.14 27.99
N GLN A 683 -9.00 -19.37 28.48
CA GLN A 683 -9.68 -20.45 27.76
C GLN A 683 -11.19 -20.23 27.66
N GLU A 684 -11.83 -19.77 28.74
CA GLU A 684 -13.26 -19.41 28.75
C GLU A 684 -13.54 -18.30 27.72
N ALA A 685 -12.70 -17.26 27.69
CA ALA A 685 -12.82 -16.19 26.71
C ALA A 685 -12.58 -16.67 25.27
N LEU A 686 -11.56 -17.51 25.04
CA LEU A 686 -11.29 -18.09 23.73
C LEU A 686 -12.47 -18.93 23.23
N ARG A 687 -13.04 -19.77 24.10
CA ARG A 687 -14.22 -20.59 23.78
C ARG A 687 -15.38 -19.73 23.32
N ASP A 688 -15.68 -18.66 24.06
CA ASP A 688 -16.78 -17.76 23.74
C ASP A 688 -16.56 -17.09 22.36
N VAL A 689 -15.35 -16.61 22.09
CA VAL A 689 -14.99 -16.01 20.79
C VAL A 689 -15.11 -17.02 19.65
N LEU A 690 -14.56 -18.22 19.79
CA LEU A 690 -14.61 -19.25 18.74
C LEU A 690 -16.03 -19.77 18.50
N SER A 691 -16.86 -19.88 19.54
CA SER A 691 -18.26 -20.26 19.39
C SER A 691 -19.06 -19.26 18.55
N CYS A 692 -18.64 -17.99 18.53
CA CYS A 692 -19.23 -16.95 17.70
C CYS A 692 -18.68 -16.98 16.26
N HIS A 693 -17.37 -17.15 16.08
CA HIS A 693 -16.69 -17.07 14.77
C HIS A 693 -16.77 -18.35 13.94
N ILE A 694 -16.64 -19.51 14.59
CA ILE A 694 -16.58 -20.83 13.93
C ILE A 694 -17.55 -21.84 14.59
N PRO A 695 -18.85 -21.53 14.71
CA PRO A 695 -19.82 -22.33 15.45
C PRO A 695 -19.91 -23.79 14.98
N PHE A 696 -19.79 -24.03 13.68
CA PHE A 696 -19.86 -25.38 13.11
C PHE A 696 -18.66 -26.26 13.51
N LEU A 697 -17.46 -25.67 13.59
CA LEU A 697 -16.27 -26.38 14.04
C LEU A 697 -16.34 -26.65 15.54
N VAL A 698 -16.72 -25.65 16.34
CA VAL A 698 -16.84 -25.81 17.80
C VAL A 698 -17.88 -26.87 18.14
N SER A 699 -19.05 -26.86 17.50
CA SER A 699 -20.08 -27.89 17.73
C SER A 699 -19.58 -29.30 17.42
N SER A 700 -18.76 -29.47 16.37
CA SER A 700 -18.18 -30.76 16.03
C SER A 700 -17.13 -31.20 17.06
N VAL A 701 -16.32 -30.27 17.58
CA VAL A 701 -15.31 -30.56 18.59
C VAL A 701 -15.96 -30.87 19.95
N GLU A 702 -17.02 -30.16 20.33
CA GLU A 702 -17.81 -30.43 21.54
C GLU A 702 -18.40 -31.84 21.50
N ASP A 703 -19.12 -32.17 20.42
CA ASP A 703 -19.71 -33.49 20.24
C ASP A 703 -18.64 -34.60 20.26
N PHE A 704 -17.51 -34.37 19.60
CA PHE A 704 -16.41 -35.33 19.55
C PHE A 704 -15.74 -35.54 20.92
N LYS A 705 -15.65 -34.49 21.75
CA LYS A 705 -15.11 -34.59 23.11
C LYS A 705 -16.06 -35.34 24.05
N ASP A 706 -17.35 -35.02 24.00
CA ASP A 706 -18.32 -35.50 24.99
C ASP A 706 -18.65 -37.00 24.82
N HIS A 707 -18.45 -37.54 23.62
CA HIS A 707 -18.77 -38.94 23.29
C HIS A 707 -17.54 -39.88 23.21
N ILE A 708 -16.39 -39.48 23.77
CA ILE A 708 -15.21 -40.36 23.86
C ILE A 708 -15.53 -41.56 24.78
N PRO A 709 -15.37 -42.82 24.33
CA PRO A 709 -15.59 -44.00 25.18
C PRO A 709 -14.63 -44.01 26.38
N ARG A 710 -15.12 -44.40 27.57
CA ARG A 710 -14.29 -44.50 28.78
C ARG A 710 -13.16 -45.52 28.68
N GLU A 711 -13.27 -46.47 27.77
CA GLU A 711 -12.26 -47.50 27.48
C GLU A 711 -11.18 -47.02 26.50
N THR A 712 -11.27 -45.78 26.02
CA THR A 712 -10.33 -45.21 25.05
C THR A 712 -8.93 -45.10 25.66
N ASP A 713 -7.93 -45.49 24.88
CA ASP A 713 -6.53 -45.34 25.25
C ASP A 713 -6.20 -43.89 25.64
N MET A 714 -5.52 -43.70 26.77
CA MET A 714 -5.22 -42.38 27.31
C MET A 714 -4.44 -41.50 26.33
N LYS A 715 -3.56 -42.09 25.51
CA LYS A 715 -2.80 -41.35 24.49
C LYS A 715 -3.72 -40.82 23.39
N VAL A 716 -4.73 -41.60 23.00
CA VAL A 716 -5.74 -41.17 22.03
C VAL A 716 -6.65 -40.09 22.63
N ALA A 717 -7.09 -40.27 23.89
CA ALA A 717 -7.88 -39.27 24.60
C ALA A 717 -7.15 -37.92 24.74
N MET A 718 -5.82 -37.92 24.95
CA MET A 718 -5.02 -36.70 25.00
C MET A 718 -5.04 -35.91 23.68
N ASN A 719 -5.08 -36.58 22.51
CA ASN A 719 -5.19 -35.88 21.24
C ASN A 719 -6.54 -35.16 21.11
N VAL A 720 -7.62 -35.80 21.59
CA VAL A 720 -8.96 -35.18 21.58
C VAL A 720 -9.01 -33.98 22.53
N TYR A 721 -8.41 -34.10 23.72
CA TYR A 721 -8.31 -32.99 24.66
C TYR A 721 -7.40 -31.87 24.14
N GLU A 722 -6.33 -32.17 23.40
CA GLU A 722 -5.48 -31.14 22.80
C GLU A 722 -6.28 -30.33 21.77
N LEU A 723 -7.03 -31.01 20.89
CA LEU A 723 -7.95 -30.35 19.96
C LEU A 723 -9.02 -29.53 20.68
N SER A 724 -9.62 -30.10 21.73
CA SER A 724 -10.68 -29.46 22.52
C SER A 724 -10.17 -28.20 23.23
N SER A 725 -9.03 -28.30 23.90
CA SER A 725 -8.41 -27.18 24.61
C SER A 725 -7.93 -26.09 23.64
N ALA A 726 -7.48 -26.43 22.43
CA ALA A 726 -7.20 -25.43 21.39
C ALA A 726 -8.45 -24.63 20.96
N ALA A 727 -9.65 -25.22 21.13
CA ALA A 727 -10.94 -24.54 20.96
C ALA A 727 -11.49 -23.89 22.24
N GLY A 728 -10.69 -23.81 23.32
CA GLY A 728 -11.10 -23.21 24.59
C GLY A 728 -11.94 -24.13 25.50
N LEU A 729 -12.19 -25.39 25.10
CA LEU A 729 -13.03 -26.30 25.89
C LEU A 729 -12.32 -26.76 27.18
N PRO A 730 -13.02 -26.77 28.33
CA PRO A 730 -12.46 -27.28 29.57
C PRO A 730 -12.29 -28.80 29.46
N CYS A 731 -11.08 -29.28 29.78
CA CYS A 731 -10.76 -30.70 29.79
C CYS A 731 -10.55 -31.19 31.22
N GLU A 732 -10.94 -32.44 31.49
CA GLU A 732 -10.78 -33.11 32.78
C GLU A 732 -9.30 -33.28 33.12
N ILE A 733 -8.49 -33.59 32.10
CA ILE A 733 -7.03 -33.66 32.15
C ILE A 733 -6.51 -32.60 31.19
N GLU A 734 -5.72 -31.66 31.69
CA GLU A 734 -5.13 -30.58 30.91
C GLU A 734 -3.94 -31.08 30.06
N PRO A 735 -4.04 -31.15 28.71
CA PRO A 735 -2.99 -31.74 27.87
C PRO A 735 -1.71 -30.93 27.91
N ALA A 736 -1.81 -29.59 27.87
CA ALA A 736 -0.64 -28.71 27.90
C ALA A 736 0.15 -28.88 29.21
N LEU A 737 -0.55 -29.11 30.33
CA LEU A 737 0.07 -29.37 31.62
C LEU A 737 0.74 -30.75 31.65
N VAL A 738 0.07 -31.79 31.11
CA VAL A 738 0.66 -33.14 30.98
C VAL A 738 1.96 -33.09 30.17
N VAL A 739 1.95 -32.40 29.03
CA VAL A 739 3.15 -32.24 28.19
C VAL A 739 4.26 -31.51 28.96
N ALA A 740 3.94 -30.39 29.59
CA ALA A 740 4.92 -29.58 30.31
C ALA A 740 5.52 -30.27 31.55
N LEU A 741 4.77 -31.15 32.23
CA LEU A 741 5.28 -31.92 33.37
C LEU A 741 6.00 -33.21 32.93
N SER A 742 5.66 -33.76 31.76
CA SER A 742 6.33 -34.94 31.20
C SER A 742 7.78 -34.65 30.81
N SER A 743 8.09 -33.43 30.37
CA SER A 743 9.45 -32.99 30.05
C SER A 743 10.38 -32.87 31.26
N GLN A 744 9.83 -32.95 32.49
CA GLN A 744 10.59 -32.93 33.74
C GLN A 744 10.94 -34.32 34.28
N LYS A 745 10.74 -35.38 33.50
CA LYS A 745 11.20 -36.72 33.87
C LYS A 745 12.72 -36.71 33.98
N SER A 746 13.24 -37.07 35.16
CA SER A 746 14.68 -37.20 35.33
C SER A 746 15.08 -38.60 34.91
N GLU A 747 15.99 -38.74 33.93
CA GLU A 747 16.50 -40.05 33.48
C GLU A 747 17.13 -40.88 34.62
N ASN A 748 17.48 -40.23 35.74
CA ASN A 748 18.13 -40.84 36.90
C ASN A 748 17.16 -41.30 38.01
N ILE A 749 15.85 -41.08 37.90
CA ILE A 749 14.86 -41.45 38.91
C ILE A 749 13.95 -42.55 38.35
N SER A 750 13.72 -43.62 39.12
CA SER A 750 12.87 -44.72 38.67
C SER A 750 11.41 -44.28 38.51
N PRO A 751 10.63 -44.87 37.59
CA PRO A 751 9.22 -44.54 37.42
C PRO A 751 8.38 -44.72 38.70
N GLU A 752 8.74 -45.70 39.54
CA GLU A 752 8.09 -45.91 40.85
C GLU A 752 8.43 -44.81 41.85
N GLU A 753 9.67 -44.31 41.86
CA GLU A 753 10.08 -43.23 42.76
C GLU A 753 9.42 -41.90 42.34
N GLU A 754 9.29 -41.62 41.04
CA GLU A 754 8.52 -40.45 40.58
C GLU A 754 7.04 -40.52 40.97
N TYR A 755 6.42 -41.71 40.83
CA TYR A 755 5.05 -41.92 41.28
C TYR A 755 4.89 -41.74 42.79
N LYS A 756 5.86 -42.23 43.57
CA LYS A 756 5.91 -42.04 45.03
C LYS A 756 6.03 -40.56 45.39
N ILE A 757 6.89 -39.80 44.72
CA ILE A 757 7.02 -38.34 44.91
C ILE A 757 5.69 -37.65 44.63
N ALA A 758 4.99 -38.01 43.54
CA ALA A 758 3.67 -37.45 43.23
C ALA A 758 2.63 -37.77 44.32
N CYS A 759 2.63 -38.99 44.86
CA CYS A 759 1.76 -39.35 45.99
C CYS A 759 2.09 -38.54 47.26
N LEU A 760 3.37 -38.43 47.61
CA LEU A 760 3.82 -37.73 48.81
C LEU A 760 3.64 -36.20 48.69
N LEU A 761 3.64 -35.64 47.49
CA LEU A 761 3.26 -34.25 47.26
C LEU A 761 1.83 -33.98 47.73
N MET A 762 0.88 -34.88 47.43
CA MET A 762 -0.51 -34.76 47.89
C MET A 762 -0.59 -34.80 49.42
N VAL A 763 0.14 -35.73 50.05
CA VAL A 763 0.23 -35.81 51.51
C VAL A 763 0.80 -34.52 52.10
N PHE A 764 1.89 -34.01 51.53
CA PHE A 764 2.55 -32.80 52.01
C PHE A 764 1.61 -31.60 51.94
N VAL A 765 0.90 -31.41 50.83
CA VAL A 765 -0.07 -30.32 50.70
C VAL A 765 -1.21 -30.49 51.71
N ALA A 766 -1.78 -31.69 51.85
CA ALA A 766 -2.93 -31.94 52.74
C ALA A 766 -2.62 -31.58 54.20
N VAL A 767 -1.50 -32.09 54.74
CA VAL A 767 -1.11 -31.84 56.13
C VAL A 767 -0.64 -30.41 56.37
N SER A 768 -0.31 -29.67 55.31
CA SER A 768 0.11 -28.28 55.38
C SER A 768 -1.06 -27.30 55.42
N LEU A 769 -2.23 -27.64 54.86
CA LEU A 769 -3.39 -26.72 54.79
C LEU A 769 -3.78 -26.07 56.14
N PRO A 770 -3.73 -26.76 57.30
CA PRO A 770 -4.08 -26.15 58.58
C PRO A 770 -3.21 -24.94 58.96
N THR A 771 -1.98 -24.83 58.45
CA THR A 771 -1.12 -23.67 58.77
C THR A 771 -1.68 -22.37 58.18
N LEU A 772 -2.44 -22.45 57.08
CA LEU A 772 -3.10 -21.30 56.47
C LEU A 772 -4.07 -20.60 57.43
N ALA A 773 -4.64 -21.32 58.40
CA ALA A 773 -5.56 -20.75 59.38
C ALA A 773 -4.91 -19.71 60.30
N SER A 774 -3.59 -19.75 60.47
CA SER A 774 -2.85 -18.74 61.25
C SER A 774 -2.52 -17.46 60.46
N ASN A 775 -2.68 -17.48 59.14
CA ASN A 775 -2.39 -16.31 58.29
C ASN A 775 -3.63 -15.43 58.19
N VAL A 776 -3.51 -14.17 58.63
CA VAL A 776 -4.59 -13.17 58.59
C VAL A 776 -5.13 -12.96 57.17
N MET A 777 -4.29 -13.11 56.16
CA MET A 777 -4.69 -12.95 54.74
C MET A 777 -5.49 -14.14 54.19
N SER A 778 -5.59 -15.25 54.95
CA SER A 778 -6.45 -16.40 54.64
C SER A 778 -7.92 -16.15 55.00
N GLN A 779 -8.28 -14.93 55.40
CA GLN A 779 -9.67 -14.57 55.61
C GLN A 779 -10.44 -14.67 54.28
N TYR A 780 -11.54 -15.42 54.30
CA TYR A 780 -12.48 -15.44 53.19
C TYR A 780 -13.24 -14.11 53.13
N SER A 781 -13.32 -13.53 51.93
CA SER A 781 -14.04 -12.28 51.65
C SER A 781 -15.16 -12.54 50.63
N PRO A 782 -16.43 -12.24 50.98
CA PRO A 782 -17.54 -12.35 50.04
C PRO A 782 -17.37 -11.48 48.79
N ALA A 783 -16.68 -10.34 48.89
CA ALA A 783 -16.41 -9.48 47.73
C ALA A 783 -15.46 -10.12 46.71
N ILE A 784 -14.61 -11.04 47.16
CA ILE A 784 -13.68 -11.80 46.32
C ILE A 784 -14.36 -13.09 45.83
N GLU A 785 -15.31 -13.62 46.60
CA GLU A 785 -15.69 -15.04 46.60
C GLU A 785 -14.47 -15.95 46.76
N GLY A 786 -13.52 -15.51 47.59
CA GLY A 786 -12.22 -16.13 47.77
C GLY A 786 -11.44 -15.49 48.92
N HIS A 787 -10.12 -15.67 48.91
CA HIS A 787 -9.22 -15.26 50.00
C HIS A 787 -8.23 -14.20 49.50
N CYS A 788 -7.84 -13.28 50.37
CA CYS A 788 -6.95 -12.16 50.00
C CYS A 788 -5.55 -12.62 49.55
N ASN A 789 -5.08 -13.76 50.03
CA ASN A 789 -3.80 -14.38 49.66
C ASN A 789 -3.89 -15.42 48.54
N ASN A 790 -5.01 -15.47 47.80
CA ASN A 790 -5.23 -16.39 46.68
C ASN A 790 -5.30 -17.89 47.02
N ILE A 791 -5.44 -18.31 48.29
CA ILE A 791 -5.47 -19.74 48.64
C ILE A 791 -6.71 -20.49 48.10
N HIS A 792 -7.77 -19.79 47.68
CA HIS A 792 -8.87 -20.44 46.93
C HIS A 792 -8.39 -21.05 45.60
N CYS A 793 -7.31 -20.51 45.04
CA CYS A 793 -6.69 -21.04 43.83
C CYS A 793 -6.03 -22.42 44.05
N LEU A 794 -5.74 -22.80 45.31
CA LEU A 794 -5.22 -24.13 45.64
C LEU A 794 -6.17 -25.23 45.17
N ALA A 795 -7.48 -25.02 45.21
CA ALA A 795 -8.45 -26.00 44.72
C ALA A 795 -8.18 -26.39 43.26
N LYS A 796 -7.89 -25.39 42.41
CA LYS A 796 -7.55 -25.60 41.01
C LYS A 796 -6.17 -26.25 40.84
N ALA A 797 -5.18 -25.81 41.64
CA ALA A 797 -3.84 -26.39 41.62
C ALA A 797 -3.86 -27.88 41.99
N ILE A 798 -4.46 -28.24 43.12
CA ILE A 798 -4.51 -29.61 43.64
C ILE A 798 -5.19 -30.52 42.62
N ASN A 799 -6.35 -30.13 42.09
CA ASN A 799 -7.10 -30.93 41.13
C ASN A 799 -6.29 -31.17 39.85
N GLN A 800 -5.78 -30.10 39.22
CA GLN A 800 -5.10 -30.20 37.92
C GLN A 800 -3.71 -30.85 38.02
N ILE A 801 -2.95 -30.58 39.10
CA ILE A 801 -1.65 -31.23 39.32
C ILE A 801 -1.83 -32.72 39.62
N ALA A 802 -2.84 -33.11 40.40
CA ALA A 802 -3.16 -34.52 40.61
C ALA A 802 -3.56 -35.19 39.30
N ALA A 803 -4.48 -34.59 38.55
CA ALA A 803 -4.91 -35.11 37.25
C ALA A 803 -3.73 -35.32 36.29
N ALA A 804 -2.85 -34.32 36.16
CA ALA A 804 -1.70 -34.40 35.26
C ALA A 804 -0.65 -35.44 35.73
N LEU A 805 -0.18 -35.37 36.98
CA LEU A 805 0.87 -36.28 37.48
C LEU A 805 0.41 -37.73 37.46
N PHE A 806 -0.81 -38.02 37.94
CA PHE A 806 -1.29 -39.39 37.97
C PHE A 806 -1.68 -39.91 36.58
N THR A 807 -1.98 -39.05 35.61
CA THR A 807 -2.06 -39.46 34.19
C THR A 807 -0.68 -39.85 33.65
N ILE A 808 0.34 -39.04 33.88
CA ILE A 808 1.73 -39.30 33.42
C ILE A 808 2.27 -40.62 33.98
N HIS A 809 1.97 -40.91 35.24
CA HIS A 809 2.43 -42.10 35.95
C HIS A 809 1.43 -43.27 35.88
N LYS A 810 0.35 -43.16 35.09
CA LYS A 810 -0.67 -44.21 34.90
C LYS A 810 -1.30 -44.70 36.22
N GLY A 811 -1.48 -43.79 37.17
CA GLY A 811 -2.15 -44.02 38.45
C GLY A 811 -3.64 -43.66 38.42
N SER A 812 -4.35 -43.99 39.50
CA SER A 812 -5.75 -43.62 39.70
C SER A 812 -5.87 -42.20 40.27
N ILE A 813 -6.35 -41.25 39.46
CA ILE A 813 -6.55 -39.84 39.88
C ILE A 813 -7.57 -39.77 41.02
N GLU A 814 -8.69 -40.48 40.88
CA GLU A 814 -9.78 -40.47 41.86
C GLU A 814 -9.33 -40.99 43.23
N ASP A 815 -8.57 -42.09 43.28
CA ASP A 815 -8.10 -42.66 44.55
C ASP A 815 -7.13 -41.72 45.26
N ARG A 816 -6.26 -41.04 44.51
CA ARG A 816 -5.28 -40.10 45.07
C ARG A 816 -5.94 -38.83 45.59
N LEU A 817 -6.98 -38.32 44.90
CA LEU A 817 -7.76 -37.19 45.40
C LEU A 817 -8.65 -37.57 46.60
N LYS A 818 -9.22 -38.78 46.63
CA LYS A 818 -9.90 -39.31 47.82
C LYS A 818 -8.94 -39.42 49.00
N GLU A 819 -7.73 -39.92 48.76
CA GLU A 819 -6.67 -40.00 49.76
C GLU A 819 -6.25 -38.61 50.26
N PHE A 820 -6.18 -37.59 49.40
CA PHE A 820 -5.92 -36.20 49.79
C PHE A 820 -7.01 -35.62 50.71
N SER A 821 -8.27 -36.01 50.52
CA SER A 821 -9.42 -35.47 51.27
C SER A 821 -9.72 -36.14 52.63
N ARG A 822 -8.99 -37.21 52.99
CA ARG A 822 -9.21 -38.04 54.19
C ARG A 822 -8.43 -37.63 55.47
N PRO A 823 -7.18 -37.13 55.41
CA PRO A 823 -6.43 -36.66 56.57
C PRO A 823 -7.03 -35.36 57.12
#